data_AF-A0A395S0B9-F1
#
_entry.id   AF-A0A395S0B9-F1
#
_cell.length_a   1.000
_cell.length_b   1.000
_cell.length_c   1.000
_cell.angle_alpha   90.00
_cell.angle_beta   90.00
_cell.angle_gamma   90.00
#
_symmetry.space_group_name_H-M   'P 1'
#
loop_
_entity.id
_entity.type
_entity.pdbx_description
1 polymer ?
#
loop_
_entity_poly.entity_id
_entity_poly.type
_entity_poly.pdbx_seq_one_letter_code
_entity_poly.pdbx_strand_id
1 'polypeptide(L)'
;MAPYSTPPNEKAEVLEAETAPNRHHDGTQVGRIDAMATAPGVTLESFSHLDEKKILRKMDMRLIPMLALLYLLSFLDRGNIGNAKIEGLQEDLNMTPDQYNWCLTVFFFTYAAFEVPSNLLLKKLRPSVWLPIIMIAWGIVMTLMGIVQNYTGLLVARVFLGVTEAGLFPGVAYYLTMWYCRHEIQFRQALFFSAASIAGAFSGLLAFGIAKMDGVGGLEGWRWIFILEGIVTVIVAIIAFWALYDFPETAGFLTEEERAFVVFRLKYQGQQKGADQSQSRVAQSDEFKWAYVWDAFKDWQIWVNIFVYWGIVCPLYGISLFLPTIIRNLGYSSSTAQLMTVPIYITAAILAVIVAWTSDRVGKRSPFIVTFLCVMIVGFSMCISTNNPKVVYGGVFIAACAIYPAFPGVITWLANNLSGSYKRSVGMAIQIGVGNLGGAMASNFYRQKDGPRYILGHALELGFISAGIIAALILIFSYSRINKSRDRRMAAGEHETISEEELSAKGDKATNPENMSLYVRELNIDDLERSLVVETAAFPPAEAATREKIEYRLTACPELCVGLFLRAGTSLPSTIPQDIPFVEGSGSNDDVLLAHVISTKSSNKPVRDEDMDYPPNWKSDPQGDYDVGHKKDGRTIALHALAVSPDYQRSGLGKAIMRAYIERMKQMDAADRISILTYDRLVPYYQKLGFEHYGKSESEYAGVAWHDLSYIISGSS
;
A
#
# COMPACT_ATOMS: atom_id res chain seq x y z
N MET A 1 35.64 36.94 52.98
CA MET A 1 35.03 35.62 52.70
C MET A 1 35.37 35.26 51.26
N ALA A 2 36.37 34.41 51.07
CA ALA A 2 36.76 33.86 49.78
C ALA A 2 37.12 32.37 49.99
N PRO A 3 36.77 31.47 49.05
CA PRO A 3 36.91 30.02 49.21
C PRO A 3 38.08 29.44 48.40
N TYR A 4 38.70 28.39 48.92
CA TYR A 4 39.51 27.32 48.27
C TYR A 4 39.74 26.29 49.41
N SER A 5 39.70 24.96 49.30
CA SER A 5 39.89 24.00 48.22
C SER A 5 39.37 22.60 48.64
N THR A 6 39.03 21.80 47.64
CA THR A 6 38.69 20.35 47.52
C THR A 6 39.47 19.32 48.37
N PRO A 7 39.11 17.99 48.35
CA PRO A 7 37.82 17.28 48.24
C PRO A 7 37.68 16.18 49.35
N PRO A 8 36.61 15.34 49.38
CA PRO A 8 36.87 13.93 49.00
C PRO A 8 35.68 13.08 48.47
N ASN A 9 36.09 11.99 47.83
CA ASN A 9 35.50 10.63 47.81
C ASN A 9 34.32 10.30 46.89
N GLU A 10 34.71 9.65 45.79
CA GLU A 10 34.08 8.48 45.16
C GLU A 10 33.32 7.59 46.16
N LYS A 11 32.00 7.46 45.93
CA LYS A 11 31.13 6.27 46.07
C LYS A 11 29.71 6.70 46.42
N ALA A 12 29.01 7.30 45.46
CA ALA A 12 27.55 7.42 45.46
C ALA A 12 27.05 7.79 44.06
N GLU A 13 27.26 6.92 43.06
CA GLU A 13 26.57 7.01 41.77
C GLU A 13 26.44 5.60 41.18
N VAL A 14 25.52 4.83 41.75
CA VAL A 14 24.99 3.62 41.11
C VAL A 14 23.51 3.56 41.48
N LEU A 15 22.67 4.11 40.60
CA LEU A 15 21.28 3.72 40.30
C LEU A 15 20.58 4.94 39.67
N GLU A 16 19.93 4.69 38.53
CA GLU A 16 19.14 5.62 37.70
C GLU A 16 19.90 6.39 36.61
N ALA A 17 20.18 5.69 35.48
CA ALA A 17 19.85 6.16 34.13
C ALA A 17 20.35 5.14 33.06
N GLU A 18 19.68 3.99 32.94
CA GLU A 18 19.73 3.17 31.72
C GLU A 18 18.38 3.26 31.02
N THR A 19 18.17 4.36 30.29
CA THR A 19 17.08 4.51 29.34
C THR A 19 17.65 4.76 27.95
N ALA A 20 17.29 3.85 27.03
CA ALA A 20 17.59 3.78 25.60
C ALA A 20 18.96 3.18 25.19
N PRO A 21 19.00 2.16 24.33
CA PRO A 21 20.23 1.81 23.64
C PRO A 21 20.51 2.87 22.57
N ASN A 22 21.41 3.79 22.87
CA ASN A 22 22.08 4.60 21.86
C ASN A 22 22.77 3.67 20.86
N ARG A 23 22.30 3.68 19.61
CA ARG A 23 23.01 3.04 18.50
C ARG A 23 24.29 3.84 18.24
N HIS A 24 25.41 3.37 18.78
CA HIS A 24 26.73 3.83 18.37
C HIS A 24 26.97 3.44 16.91
N HIS A 25 26.89 4.42 16.02
CA HIS A 25 27.42 4.39 14.67
C HIS A 25 28.94 4.53 14.72
N ASP A 26 29.67 3.42 14.77
CA ASP A 26 30.93 3.24 14.02
C ASP A 26 31.43 1.79 14.21
N GLY A 27 31.56 1.04 13.10
CA GLY A 27 32.22 -0.27 13.06
C GLY A 27 31.37 -1.55 12.94
N THR A 28 30.03 -1.47 12.93
CA THR A 28 29.17 -2.66 12.77
C THR A 28 28.74 -2.89 11.31
N GLN A 29 28.55 -4.17 10.91
CA GLN A 29 28.03 -4.56 9.59
C GLN A 29 26.77 -3.76 9.20
N VAL A 30 25.89 -3.50 10.17
CA VAL A 30 24.68 -2.68 10.00
C VAL A 30 25.02 -1.26 9.58
N GLY A 31 25.95 -0.60 10.29
CA GLY A 31 26.39 0.76 9.95
C GLY A 31 27.02 0.86 8.56
N ARG A 32 27.76 -0.18 8.13
CA ARG A 32 28.35 -0.23 6.79
C ARG A 32 27.29 -0.35 5.69
N ILE A 33 26.34 -1.26 5.84
CA ILE A 33 25.24 -1.41 4.87
C ILE A 33 24.37 -0.17 4.83
N ASP A 34 24.10 0.43 5.98
CA ASP A 34 23.31 1.65 6.06
C ASP A 34 24.01 2.82 5.35
N ALA A 35 25.31 3.00 5.61
CA ALA A 35 26.11 3.99 4.92
C ALA A 35 26.14 3.78 3.40
N MET A 36 26.20 2.53 2.93
CA MET A 36 26.11 2.23 1.49
C MET A 36 24.74 2.57 0.90
N ALA A 37 23.66 2.33 1.65
CA ALA A 37 22.31 2.62 1.22
C ALA A 37 21.98 4.13 1.26
N THR A 38 22.58 4.89 2.18
CA THR A 38 22.27 6.31 2.38
C THR A 38 23.39 7.25 1.93
N ALA A 39 24.40 6.77 1.21
CA ALA A 39 25.50 7.62 0.78
C ALA A 39 25.01 8.74 -0.16
N PRO A 40 25.60 9.95 -0.09
CA PRO A 40 25.27 11.04 -0.99
C PRO A 40 25.42 10.61 -2.46
N GLY A 41 24.41 10.85 -3.29
CA GLY A 41 24.41 10.49 -4.71
C GLY A 41 23.93 9.06 -5.03
N VAL A 42 23.63 8.23 -4.04
CA VAL A 42 23.02 6.90 -4.29
C VAL A 42 21.57 7.06 -4.74
N THR A 43 21.27 6.51 -5.91
CA THR A 43 19.95 6.48 -6.54
C THR A 43 19.52 5.04 -6.83
N LEU A 44 18.29 4.86 -7.28
CA LEU A 44 17.85 3.54 -7.76
C LEU A 44 18.73 3.06 -8.95
N GLU A 45 19.22 3.99 -9.78
CA GLU A 45 20.11 3.68 -10.90
C GLU A 45 21.48 3.14 -10.45
N SER A 46 21.95 3.54 -9.27
CA SER A 46 23.16 2.98 -8.65
C SER A 46 23.07 1.46 -8.43
N PHE A 47 21.86 0.91 -8.43
CA PHE A 47 21.57 -0.52 -8.29
C PHE A 47 20.97 -1.14 -9.56
N SER A 48 21.01 -0.46 -10.70
CA SER A 48 20.35 -0.89 -11.95
C SER A 48 20.85 -2.24 -12.49
N HIS A 49 22.07 -2.65 -12.15
CA HIS A 49 22.64 -3.95 -12.49
C HIS A 49 22.07 -5.11 -11.65
N LEU A 50 21.37 -4.81 -10.55
CA LEU A 50 20.73 -5.82 -9.72
C LEU A 50 19.32 -6.16 -10.25
N ASP A 51 19.04 -7.45 -10.35
CA ASP A 51 17.69 -7.92 -10.67
C ASP A 51 16.80 -7.95 -9.42
N GLU A 52 15.96 -6.92 -9.29
CA GLU A 52 14.96 -6.78 -8.23
C GLU A 52 14.10 -8.03 -8.04
N LYS A 53 13.61 -8.64 -9.13
CA LYS A 53 12.72 -9.81 -9.04
C LYS A 53 13.47 -11.02 -8.51
N LYS A 54 14.73 -11.19 -8.89
CA LYS A 54 15.59 -12.26 -8.39
C LYS A 54 15.85 -12.10 -6.89
N ILE A 55 16.10 -10.88 -6.42
CA ILE A 55 16.32 -10.58 -5.00
C ILE A 55 15.04 -10.83 -4.20
N LEU A 56 13.89 -10.34 -4.67
CA LEU A 56 12.60 -10.59 -4.02
C LEU A 56 12.27 -12.08 -3.94
N ARG A 57 12.49 -12.84 -5.02
CA ARG A 57 12.27 -14.30 -5.01
C ARG A 57 13.20 -15.01 -4.03
N LYS A 58 14.44 -14.54 -3.90
CA LYS A 58 15.43 -15.08 -2.94
C LYS A 58 14.98 -14.83 -1.50
N MET A 59 14.43 -13.65 -1.20
CA MET A 59 13.80 -13.33 0.08
C MET A 59 12.56 -14.19 0.32
N ASP A 60 11.65 -14.26 -0.65
CA ASP A 60 10.40 -15.04 -0.55
C ASP A 60 10.67 -16.50 -0.22
N MET A 61 11.63 -17.14 -0.91
CA MET A 61 11.98 -18.55 -0.69
C MET A 61 12.66 -18.82 0.67
N ARG A 62 13.22 -17.80 1.32
CA ARG A 62 13.91 -17.94 2.61
C ARG A 62 13.04 -17.57 3.79
N LEU A 63 12.18 -16.57 3.65
CA LEU A 63 11.37 -16.04 4.74
C LEU A 63 9.99 -16.71 4.81
N ILE A 64 9.28 -16.76 3.69
CA ILE A 64 7.86 -17.13 3.68
C ILE A 64 7.60 -18.59 4.07
N PRO A 65 8.37 -19.60 3.63
CA PRO A 65 8.09 -20.99 4.00
C PRO A 65 8.12 -21.25 5.51
N MET A 66 9.10 -20.67 6.22
CA MET A 66 9.19 -20.83 7.67
C MET A 66 8.02 -20.12 8.35
N LEU A 67 7.73 -18.87 7.98
CA LEU A 67 6.59 -18.12 8.52
C LEU A 67 5.26 -18.85 8.29
N ALA A 68 5.06 -19.38 7.09
CA ALA A 68 3.89 -20.18 6.73
C ALA A 68 3.80 -21.45 7.58
N LEU A 69 4.91 -22.14 7.83
CA LEU A 69 4.94 -23.32 8.70
C LEU A 69 4.56 -22.99 10.15
N LEU A 70 5.11 -21.91 10.72
CA LEU A 70 4.77 -21.45 12.07
C LEU A 70 3.26 -21.18 12.20
N TYR A 71 2.68 -20.55 11.17
CA TYR A 71 1.27 -20.20 11.16
C TYR A 71 0.35 -21.37 10.86
N LEU A 72 0.79 -22.30 10.02
CA LEU A 72 0.11 -23.58 9.80
C LEU A 72 -0.08 -24.30 11.13
N LEU A 73 0.99 -24.42 11.93
CA LEU A 73 0.95 -25.07 13.23
C LEU A 73 0.05 -24.33 14.23
N SER A 74 0.12 -22.99 14.28
CA SER A 74 -0.81 -22.18 15.09
C SER A 74 -2.29 -22.42 14.71
N PHE A 75 -2.61 -22.57 13.42
CA PHE A 75 -3.98 -22.85 12.99
C PHE A 75 -4.42 -24.29 13.24
N LEU A 76 -3.51 -25.27 13.15
CA LEU A 76 -3.78 -26.65 13.57
C LEU A 76 -4.12 -26.68 15.07
N ASP A 77 -3.28 -26.05 15.90
CA ASP A 77 -3.45 -25.96 17.34
C ASP A 77 -4.81 -25.35 17.73
N ARG A 78 -5.27 -24.32 16.99
CA ARG A 78 -6.60 -23.72 17.19
C ARG A 78 -7.76 -24.65 16.84
N GLY A 79 -7.60 -25.46 15.81
CA GLY A 79 -8.61 -26.44 15.36
C GLY A 79 -8.77 -27.62 16.33
N ASN A 80 -7.73 -27.93 17.11
CA ASN A 80 -7.68 -29.13 17.97
C ASN A 80 -8.81 -29.22 18.98
N ILE A 81 -9.27 -28.11 19.57
CA ILE A 81 -10.40 -28.14 20.49
C ILE A 81 -11.72 -28.55 19.81
N GLY A 82 -11.90 -28.17 18.54
CA GLY A 82 -13.06 -28.57 17.74
C GLY A 82 -13.01 -30.05 17.36
N ASN A 83 -11.84 -30.55 17.00
CA ASN A 83 -11.64 -31.97 16.71
C ASN A 83 -11.77 -32.83 17.97
N ALA A 84 -11.16 -32.41 19.08
CA ALA A 84 -11.24 -33.08 20.38
C ALA A 84 -12.68 -33.20 20.88
N LYS A 85 -13.54 -32.20 20.62
CA LYS A 85 -14.98 -32.30 20.90
C LYS A 85 -15.66 -33.45 20.16
N ILE A 86 -15.25 -33.74 18.92
CA ILE A 86 -15.80 -34.86 18.15
C ILE A 86 -15.36 -36.20 18.76
N GLU A 87 -14.16 -36.24 19.34
CA GLU A 87 -13.53 -37.41 19.97
C GLU A 87 -13.85 -37.56 21.48
N GLY A 88 -14.91 -36.91 21.99
CA GLY A 88 -15.41 -37.17 23.35
C GLY A 88 -14.92 -36.23 24.46
N LEU A 89 -14.13 -35.18 24.15
CA LEU A 89 -13.63 -34.22 25.14
C LEU A 89 -14.73 -33.67 26.06
N GLN A 90 -15.90 -33.35 25.50
CA GLN A 90 -16.97 -32.71 26.25
C GLN A 90 -17.60 -33.68 27.26
N GLU A 91 -17.75 -34.95 26.85
CA GLU A 91 -18.27 -36.05 27.66
C GLU A 91 -17.29 -36.43 28.77
N ASP A 92 -16.00 -36.63 28.44
CA ASP A 92 -14.98 -37.07 29.40
C ASP A 92 -14.73 -36.04 30.51
N LEU A 93 -14.78 -34.75 30.17
CA LEU A 93 -14.60 -33.65 31.13
C LEU A 93 -15.91 -33.23 31.82
N ASN A 94 -17.03 -33.93 31.56
CA ASN A 94 -18.36 -33.65 32.10
C ASN A 94 -18.80 -32.18 31.89
N MET A 95 -18.59 -31.67 30.67
CA MET A 95 -18.82 -30.27 30.33
C MET A 95 -20.22 -30.04 29.76
N THR A 96 -20.87 -28.98 30.25
CA THR A 96 -22.07 -28.44 29.60
C THR A 96 -21.73 -27.77 28.26
N PRO A 97 -22.68 -27.68 27.32
CA PRO A 97 -22.45 -26.98 26.05
C PRO A 97 -22.00 -25.52 26.24
N ASP A 98 -22.51 -24.83 27.26
CA ASP A 98 -22.14 -23.45 27.56
C ASP A 98 -20.71 -23.35 28.10
N GLN A 99 -20.30 -24.28 28.96
CA GLN A 99 -18.90 -24.37 29.44
C GLN A 99 -17.92 -24.60 28.28
N TYR A 100 -18.28 -25.44 27.31
CA TYR A 100 -17.46 -25.63 26.10
C TYR A 100 -17.30 -24.33 25.31
N ASN A 101 -18.38 -23.57 25.09
CA ASN A 101 -18.32 -22.29 24.38
C ASN A 101 -17.49 -21.24 25.16
N TRP A 102 -17.53 -21.26 26.49
CA TRP A 102 -16.65 -20.43 27.31
C TRP A 102 -15.17 -20.78 27.12
N CYS A 103 -14.80 -22.05 27.03
CA CYS A 103 -13.43 -22.47 26.70
C CYS A 103 -12.97 -21.98 25.31
N LEU A 104 -13.89 -21.81 24.35
CA LEU A 104 -13.58 -21.18 23.07
C LEU A 104 -13.39 -19.66 23.22
N THR A 105 -14.27 -19.01 23.99
CA THR A 105 -14.37 -17.55 24.07
C THR A 105 -13.23 -16.92 24.87
N VAL A 106 -12.84 -17.48 26.03
CA VAL A 106 -11.85 -16.87 26.93
C VAL A 106 -10.48 -16.69 26.30
N PHE A 107 -10.11 -17.59 25.37
CA PHE A 107 -8.88 -17.51 24.58
C PHE A 107 -8.77 -16.15 23.87
N PHE A 108 -9.84 -15.69 23.23
CA PHE A 108 -9.82 -14.47 22.42
C PHE A 108 -9.68 -13.19 23.25
N PHE A 109 -10.14 -13.18 24.50
CA PHE A 109 -9.99 -12.01 25.38
C PHE A 109 -8.54 -11.79 25.77
N THR A 110 -7.84 -12.85 26.20
CA THR A 110 -6.42 -12.74 26.55
C THR A 110 -5.56 -12.58 25.30
N TYR A 111 -5.91 -13.25 24.21
CA TYR A 111 -5.26 -13.06 22.92
C TYR A 111 -5.30 -11.59 22.48
N ALA A 112 -6.50 -10.98 22.40
CA ALA A 112 -6.67 -9.58 22.04
C ALA A 112 -5.94 -8.60 22.97
N ALA A 113 -5.95 -8.86 24.28
CA ALA A 113 -5.31 -7.99 25.27
C ALA A 113 -3.77 -7.97 25.15
N PHE A 114 -3.16 -9.09 24.79
CA PHE A 114 -1.70 -9.24 24.75
C PHE A 114 -1.09 -9.04 23.36
N GLU A 115 -1.87 -8.89 22.30
CA GLU A 115 -1.35 -8.62 20.94
C GLU A 115 -0.53 -7.33 20.87
N VAL A 116 -1.09 -6.22 21.36
CA VAL A 116 -0.43 -4.90 21.32
C VAL A 116 0.86 -4.89 22.15
N PRO A 117 0.86 -5.34 23.42
CA PRO A 117 2.09 -5.48 24.20
C PRO A 117 3.13 -6.36 23.51
N SER A 118 2.72 -7.51 22.97
CA SER A 118 3.64 -8.45 22.32
C SER A 118 4.27 -7.89 21.04
N ASN A 119 3.51 -7.13 20.24
CA ASN A 119 4.05 -6.50 19.03
C ASN A 119 5.00 -5.33 19.35
N LEU A 120 4.75 -4.60 20.46
CA LEU A 120 5.70 -3.60 20.97
C LEU A 120 7.01 -4.23 21.45
N LEU A 121 6.95 -5.42 22.07
CA LEU A 121 8.14 -6.18 22.45
C LEU A 121 8.93 -6.66 21.22
N LEU A 122 8.26 -7.06 20.13
CA LEU A 122 8.92 -7.45 18.89
C LEU A 122 9.78 -6.33 18.28
N LYS A 123 9.46 -5.06 18.54
CA LYS A 123 10.33 -3.94 18.13
C LYS A 123 11.61 -3.80 18.97
N LYS A 124 11.55 -4.21 20.23
CA LYS A 124 12.70 -4.16 21.16
C LYS A 124 13.57 -5.41 21.04
N LEU A 125 12.97 -6.53 20.68
CA LEU A 125 13.60 -7.82 20.57
C LEU A 125 13.85 -8.19 19.10
N ARG A 126 14.64 -9.24 18.88
CA ARG A 126 14.94 -9.75 17.54
C ARG A 126 13.84 -10.71 17.08
N PRO A 127 13.31 -10.58 15.84
CA PRO A 127 12.26 -11.48 15.35
C PRO A 127 12.63 -12.97 15.38
N SER A 128 13.88 -13.32 15.08
CA SER A 128 14.38 -14.71 15.14
C SER A 128 14.38 -15.31 16.54
N VAL A 129 14.26 -14.49 17.57
CA VAL A 129 14.23 -14.93 18.97
C VAL A 129 12.81 -14.84 19.53
N TRP A 130 12.12 -13.73 19.29
CA TRP A 130 10.80 -13.49 19.87
C TRP A 130 9.72 -14.42 19.31
N LEU A 131 9.63 -14.58 17.98
CA LEU A 131 8.60 -15.43 17.36
C LEU A 131 8.75 -16.90 17.78
N PRO A 132 9.96 -17.50 17.82
CA PRO A 132 10.13 -18.86 18.33
C PRO A 132 9.87 -19.01 19.83
N ILE A 133 10.21 -18.02 20.67
CA ILE A 133 9.91 -18.06 22.11
C ILE A 133 8.40 -18.13 22.35
N ILE A 134 7.62 -17.31 21.63
CA ILE A 134 6.16 -17.34 21.65
C ILE A 134 5.66 -18.74 21.28
N MET A 135 6.25 -19.35 20.24
CA MET A 135 5.91 -20.71 19.79
C MET A 135 6.25 -21.81 20.78
N ILE A 136 7.40 -21.73 21.44
CA ILE A 136 7.75 -22.67 22.52
C ILE A 136 6.75 -22.52 23.67
N ALA A 137 6.46 -21.29 24.08
CA ALA A 137 5.55 -21.03 25.19
C ALA A 137 4.14 -21.57 24.91
N TRP A 138 3.57 -21.31 23.74
CA TRP A 138 2.25 -21.84 23.40
C TRP A 138 2.28 -23.36 23.16
N GLY A 139 3.33 -23.89 22.53
CA GLY A 139 3.47 -25.33 22.28
C GLY A 139 3.50 -26.13 23.60
N ILE A 140 4.20 -25.61 24.61
CA ILE A 140 4.19 -26.18 25.97
C ILE A 140 2.78 -26.15 26.56
N VAL A 141 2.07 -25.01 26.48
CA VAL A 141 0.69 -24.89 26.97
C VAL A 141 -0.23 -25.90 26.26
N MET A 142 -0.08 -26.07 24.95
CA MET A 142 -0.81 -27.06 24.15
C MET A 142 -0.53 -28.49 24.61
N THR A 143 0.74 -28.88 24.80
CA THR A 143 1.06 -30.21 25.33
C THR A 143 0.45 -30.43 26.71
N LEU A 144 0.45 -29.41 27.58
CA LEU A 144 -0.17 -29.46 28.90
C LEU A 144 -1.71 -29.50 28.86
N MET A 145 -2.36 -29.08 27.76
CA MET A 145 -3.81 -29.29 27.59
C MET A 145 -4.17 -30.76 27.45
N GLY A 146 -3.26 -31.63 27.00
CA GLY A 146 -3.56 -33.06 26.91
C GLY A 146 -3.81 -33.72 28.27
N ILE A 147 -3.31 -33.13 29.37
CA ILE A 147 -3.38 -33.74 30.70
C ILE A 147 -4.49 -33.16 31.60
N VAL A 148 -5.29 -32.21 31.12
CA VAL A 148 -6.36 -31.60 31.94
C VAL A 148 -7.48 -32.59 32.26
N GLN A 149 -7.99 -32.55 33.49
CA GLN A 149 -8.93 -33.54 34.02
C GLN A 149 -10.35 -33.00 34.22
N ASN A 150 -10.59 -31.71 34.01
CA ASN A 150 -11.89 -31.09 34.20
C ASN A 150 -12.02 -29.77 33.40
N TYR A 151 -13.25 -29.25 33.37
CA TYR A 151 -13.59 -27.95 32.79
C TYR A 151 -12.64 -26.81 33.21
N THR A 152 -12.39 -26.66 34.51
CA THR A 152 -11.58 -25.56 35.04
C THR A 152 -10.14 -25.63 34.53
N GLY A 153 -9.54 -26.82 34.50
CA GLY A 153 -8.21 -27.04 33.93
C GLY A 153 -8.14 -26.63 32.47
N LEU A 154 -9.13 -27.06 31.66
CA LEU A 154 -9.20 -26.68 30.26
C LEU A 154 -9.37 -25.15 30.09
N LEU A 155 -10.27 -24.53 30.85
CA LEU A 155 -10.52 -23.09 30.81
C LEU A 155 -9.25 -22.28 31.12
N VAL A 156 -8.52 -22.65 32.18
CA VAL A 156 -7.25 -22.01 32.58
C VAL A 156 -6.21 -22.18 31.49
N ALA A 157 -6.05 -23.38 30.94
CA ALA A 157 -5.11 -23.61 29.85
C ALA A 157 -5.44 -22.74 28.62
N ARG A 158 -6.73 -22.54 28.31
CA ARG A 158 -7.17 -21.68 27.18
C ARG A 158 -6.86 -20.20 27.41
N VAL A 159 -6.95 -19.73 28.65
CA VAL A 159 -6.51 -18.38 29.03
C VAL A 159 -5.01 -18.20 28.78
N PHE A 160 -4.18 -19.13 29.27
CA PHE A 160 -2.73 -19.09 29.07
C PHE A 160 -2.37 -19.20 27.58
N LEU A 161 -3.05 -20.06 26.83
CA LEU A 161 -2.85 -20.20 25.40
C LEU A 161 -3.03 -18.86 24.68
N GLY A 162 -4.09 -18.12 25.00
CA GLY A 162 -4.34 -16.79 24.44
C GLY A 162 -3.22 -15.80 24.76
N VAL A 163 -2.70 -15.80 26.00
CA VAL A 163 -1.55 -14.95 26.38
C VAL A 163 -0.30 -15.32 25.57
N THR A 164 0.01 -16.62 25.46
CA THR A 164 1.24 -17.09 24.81
C THR A 164 1.19 -16.97 23.29
N GLU A 165 0.03 -17.11 22.66
CA GLU A 165 -0.10 -17.12 21.19
C GLU A 165 -0.26 -15.71 20.59
N ALA A 166 -0.68 -14.71 21.39
CA ALA A 166 -1.06 -13.37 20.94
C ALA A 166 -0.05 -12.66 20.02
N GLY A 167 1.24 -12.94 20.18
CA GLY A 167 2.30 -12.25 19.44
C GLY A 167 2.55 -12.74 18.02
N LEU A 168 2.13 -13.97 17.67
CA LEU A 168 2.59 -14.60 16.43
C LEU A 168 2.07 -13.87 15.19
N PHE A 169 0.74 -13.77 15.04
CA PHE A 169 0.14 -13.21 13.84
C PHE A 169 0.45 -11.71 13.62
N PRO A 170 0.21 -10.81 14.59
CA PRO A 170 0.58 -9.40 14.42
C PRO A 170 2.10 -9.23 14.27
N GLY A 171 2.88 -10.09 14.94
CA GLY A 171 4.34 -10.08 14.84
C GLY A 171 4.84 -10.44 13.45
N VAL A 172 4.30 -11.49 12.83
CA VAL A 172 4.66 -11.86 11.45
C VAL A 172 4.15 -10.82 10.44
N ALA A 173 2.92 -10.32 10.61
CA ALA A 173 2.38 -9.28 9.75
C ALA A 173 3.27 -8.02 9.77
N TYR A 174 3.75 -7.62 10.95
CA TYR A 174 4.69 -6.52 11.09
C TYR A 174 6.08 -6.85 10.56
N TYR A 175 6.60 -8.06 10.83
CA TYR A 175 7.86 -8.55 10.30
C TYR A 175 7.92 -8.45 8.77
N LEU A 176 6.85 -8.82 8.06
CA LEU A 176 6.80 -8.66 6.59
C LEU A 176 6.97 -7.19 6.16
N THR A 177 6.48 -6.22 6.94
CA THR A 177 6.67 -4.80 6.63
C THR A 177 8.11 -4.31 6.81
N MET A 178 8.97 -5.07 7.50
CA MET A 178 10.40 -4.78 7.65
C MET A 178 11.24 -5.28 6.46
N TRP A 179 10.70 -6.19 5.65
CA TRP A 179 11.43 -6.82 4.55
C TRP A 179 10.89 -6.42 3.17
N TYR A 180 9.62 -6.02 3.07
CA TYR A 180 8.95 -5.78 1.79
C TYR A 180 8.37 -4.37 1.70
N CYS A 181 8.35 -3.83 0.48
CA CYS A 181 7.76 -2.52 0.20
C CYS A 181 6.22 -2.57 0.26
N ARG A 182 5.56 -1.44 0.56
CA ARG A 182 4.08 -1.33 0.70
C ARG A 182 3.25 -1.96 -0.44
N HIS A 183 3.76 -1.93 -1.67
CA HIS A 183 3.06 -2.46 -2.85
C HIS A 183 3.26 -3.97 -3.05
N GLU A 184 4.15 -4.61 -2.29
CA GLU A 184 4.55 -6.01 -2.42
C GLU A 184 3.99 -6.91 -1.29
N ILE A 185 3.51 -6.28 -0.21
CA ILE A 185 3.16 -6.96 1.05
C ILE A 185 1.95 -7.88 0.91
N GLN A 186 0.90 -7.50 0.15
CA GLN A 186 -0.35 -8.28 0.16
C GLN A 186 -0.12 -9.70 -0.34
N PHE A 187 0.65 -9.88 -1.41
CA PHE A 187 0.99 -11.20 -1.93
C PHE A 187 1.72 -12.06 -0.89
N ARG A 188 2.71 -11.51 -0.17
CA ARG A 188 3.44 -12.24 0.88
C ARG A 188 2.54 -12.58 2.06
N GLN A 189 1.68 -11.64 2.44
CA GLN A 189 0.72 -11.84 3.51
C GLN A 189 -0.31 -12.91 3.13
N ALA A 190 -0.71 -12.99 1.85
CA ALA A 190 -1.56 -14.06 1.35
C ALA A 190 -0.85 -15.41 1.30
N LEU A 191 0.41 -15.49 0.87
CA LEU A 191 1.20 -16.74 0.91
C LEU A 191 1.31 -17.28 2.35
N PHE A 192 1.62 -16.39 3.29
CA PHE A 192 1.64 -16.71 4.72
C PHE A 192 0.27 -17.15 5.23
N PHE A 193 -0.77 -16.36 4.94
CA PHE A 193 -2.12 -16.62 5.43
C PHE A 193 -2.76 -17.87 4.83
N SER A 194 -2.44 -18.23 3.59
CA SER A 194 -2.91 -19.47 2.95
C SER A 194 -2.52 -20.72 3.72
N ALA A 195 -1.45 -20.67 4.54
CA ALA A 195 -1.08 -21.75 5.44
C ALA A 195 -2.18 -22.07 6.47
N ALA A 196 -2.93 -21.07 6.94
CA ALA A 196 -4.10 -21.28 7.81
C ALA A 196 -5.24 -22.01 7.11
N SER A 197 -5.48 -21.70 5.83
CA SER A 197 -6.49 -22.42 5.04
C SER A 197 -6.07 -23.88 4.85
N ILE A 198 -4.80 -24.12 4.49
CA ILE A 198 -4.24 -25.46 4.34
C ILE A 198 -4.32 -26.24 5.66
N ALA A 199 -4.00 -25.60 6.80
CA ALA A 199 -4.18 -26.21 8.13
C ALA A 199 -5.62 -26.69 8.34
N GLY A 200 -6.62 -25.86 7.99
CA GLY A 200 -8.04 -26.24 8.07
C GLY A 200 -8.41 -27.46 7.22
N ALA A 201 -7.75 -27.66 6.07
CA ALA A 201 -7.97 -28.83 5.22
C ALA A 201 -7.46 -30.12 5.87
N PHE A 202 -6.31 -30.08 6.54
CA PHE A 202 -5.63 -31.29 7.04
C PHE A 202 -5.82 -31.53 8.54
N SER A 203 -6.27 -30.54 9.32
CA SER A 203 -6.46 -30.64 10.77
C SER A 203 -7.38 -31.79 11.18
N GLY A 204 -8.56 -31.91 10.56
CA GLY A 204 -9.50 -32.99 10.88
C GLY A 204 -8.93 -34.38 10.55
N LEU A 205 -8.23 -34.51 9.42
CA LEU A 205 -7.62 -35.77 9.00
C LEU A 205 -6.49 -36.20 9.96
N LEU A 206 -5.64 -35.25 10.36
CA LEU A 206 -4.57 -35.48 11.33
C LEU A 206 -5.16 -35.91 12.67
N ALA A 207 -6.18 -35.20 13.16
CA ALA A 207 -6.89 -35.52 14.38
C ALA A 207 -7.54 -36.92 14.33
N PHE A 208 -8.19 -37.29 13.21
CA PHE A 208 -8.75 -38.63 13.03
C PHE A 208 -7.68 -39.73 13.10
N GLY A 209 -6.49 -39.48 12.55
CA GLY A 209 -5.35 -40.39 12.62
C GLY A 209 -4.84 -40.54 14.06
N ILE A 210 -4.66 -39.42 14.76
CA ILE A 210 -4.18 -39.41 16.16
C ILE A 210 -5.19 -40.02 17.11
N ALA A 211 -6.49 -39.82 16.87
CA ALA A 211 -7.55 -40.38 17.69
C ALA A 211 -7.54 -41.92 17.75
N LYS A 212 -6.88 -42.60 16.80
CA LYS A 212 -6.65 -44.06 16.85
C LYS A 212 -5.72 -44.51 17.98
N MET A 213 -5.08 -43.56 18.67
CA MET A 213 -4.29 -43.81 19.88
C MET A 213 -5.14 -43.86 21.16
N ASP A 214 -6.46 -43.90 21.04
CA ASP A 214 -7.35 -44.12 22.18
C ASP A 214 -6.95 -45.37 22.99
N GLY A 215 -6.81 -45.21 24.30
CA GLY A 215 -6.34 -46.25 25.23
C GLY A 215 -4.82 -46.44 25.29
N VAL A 216 -4.04 -45.83 24.39
CA VAL A 216 -2.57 -45.87 24.44
C VAL A 216 -2.09 -45.06 25.64
N GLY A 217 -1.29 -45.69 26.51
CA GLY A 217 -0.79 -45.04 27.73
C GLY A 217 -1.88 -44.77 28.78
N GLY A 218 -3.07 -45.36 28.64
CA GLY A 218 -4.22 -45.11 29.52
C GLY A 218 -4.85 -43.73 29.33
N LEU A 219 -4.64 -43.10 28.17
CA LEU A 219 -5.19 -41.80 27.81
C LEU A 219 -6.22 -41.93 26.67
N GLU A 220 -7.20 -41.05 26.71
CA GLU A 220 -8.26 -40.89 25.73
C GLU A 220 -7.70 -40.30 24.42
N GLY A 221 -8.25 -40.70 23.27
CA GLY A 221 -7.73 -40.31 21.95
C GLY A 221 -7.61 -38.80 21.74
N TRP A 222 -8.53 -38.00 22.29
CA TRP A 222 -8.50 -36.54 22.18
C TRP A 222 -7.29 -35.90 22.89
N ARG A 223 -6.78 -36.53 23.95
CA ARG A 223 -5.62 -36.01 24.70
C ARG A 223 -4.35 -36.06 23.85
N TRP A 224 -4.20 -37.14 23.09
CA TRP A 224 -3.06 -37.33 22.19
C TRP A 224 -2.98 -36.28 21.09
N ILE A 225 -4.13 -35.73 20.65
CA ILE A 225 -4.17 -34.62 19.68
C ILE A 225 -3.38 -33.43 20.24
N PHE A 226 -3.68 -32.99 21.47
CA PHE A 226 -2.99 -31.87 22.11
C PHE A 226 -1.52 -32.18 22.41
N ILE A 227 -1.21 -33.40 22.88
CA ILE A 227 0.14 -33.79 23.26
C ILE A 227 1.07 -33.80 22.04
N LEU A 228 0.69 -34.54 20.99
CA LEU A 228 1.55 -34.72 19.83
C LEU A 228 1.71 -33.44 19.03
N GLU A 229 0.63 -32.72 18.78
CA GLU A 229 0.71 -31.47 18.02
C GLU A 229 1.49 -30.39 18.80
N GLY A 230 1.29 -30.28 20.12
CA GLY A 230 2.08 -29.40 20.97
C GLY A 230 3.58 -29.74 20.95
N ILE A 231 3.96 -31.03 20.99
CA ILE A 231 5.36 -31.46 20.90
C ILE A 231 5.97 -31.09 19.54
N VAL A 232 5.25 -31.37 18.45
CA VAL A 232 5.70 -31.00 17.10
C VAL A 232 5.90 -29.49 16.99
N THR A 233 4.96 -28.71 17.52
CA THR A 233 5.06 -27.25 17.61
C THR A 233 6.34 -26.81 18.33
N VAL A 234 6.65 -27.37 19.50
CA VAL A 234 7.89 -27.04 20.25
C VAL A 234 9.14 -27.40 19.44
N ILE A 235 9.18 -28.56 18.79
CA ILE A 235 10.33 -28.98 17.97
C ILE A 235 10.55 -28.01 16.81
N VAL A 236 9.49 -27.65 16.09
CA VAL A 236 9.57 -26.71 14.97
C VAL A 236 9.96 -25.32 15.46
N ALA A 237 9.49 -24.90 16.63
CA ALA A 237 9.88 -23.65 17.26
C ALA A 237 11.39 -23.60 17.55
N ILE A 238 11.94 -24.69 18.07
CA ILE A 238 13.39 -24.78 18.32
C ILE A 238 14.15 -24.61 17.00
N ILE A 239 13.73 -25.30 15.94
CA ILE A 239 14.34 -25.15 14.59
C ILE A 239 14.22 -23.71 14.07
N ALA A 240 13.12 -23.01 14.40
CA ALA A 240 12.84 -21.66 13.94
C ALA A 240 13.90 -20.63 14.37
N PHE A 241 14.60 -20.83 15.51
CA PHE A 241 15.69 -19.95 15.95
C PHE A 241 16.83 -19.83 14.93
N TRP A 242 17.09 -20.89 14.17
CA TRP A 242 18.14 -20.88 13.14
C TRP A 242 17.60 -20.64 11.73
N ALA A 243 16.30 -20.79 11.51
CA ALA A 243 15.67 -20.64 10.21
C ALA A 243 15.16 -19.22 9.94
N LEU A 244 14.78 -18.47 10.98
CA LEU A 244 14.33 -17.08 10.87
C LEU A 244 15.51 -16.11 10.82
N TYR A 245 15.33 -15.05 10.03
CA TYR A 245 16.28 -13.94 9.93
C TYR A 245 15.71 -12.71 10.63
N ASP A 246 16.56 -11.83 11.12
CA ASP A 246 16.11 -10.65 11.89
C ASP A 246 15.76 -9.47 10.98
N PHE A 247 16.77 -8.94 10.30
CA PHE A 247 16.66 -7.70 9.53
C PHE A 247 17.43 -7.81 8.20
N PRO A 248 17.05 -7.05 7.15
CA PRO A 248 17.71 -7.07 5.86
C PRO A 248 19.21 -6.69 5.95
N GLU A 249 19.60 -5.80 6.87
CA GLU A 249 20.97 -5.33 7.09
C GLU A 249 21.91 -6.47 7.51
N THR A 250 21.39 -7.48 8.21
CA THR A 250 22.15 -8.60 8.77
C THR A 250 21.91 -9.92 8.01
N ALA A 251 21.17 -9.89 6.90
CA ALA A 251 20.70 -11.08 6.20
C ALA A 251 21.86 -11.88 5.55
N GLY A 252 22.30 -12.97 6.20
CA GLY A 252 23.43 -13.78 5.73
C GLY A 252 23.29 -14.36 4.31
N PHE A 253 22.06 -14.56 3.83
CA PHE A 253 21.80 -15.09 2.49
C PHE A 253 21.89 -14.03 1.37
N LEU A 254 21.88 -12.73 1.70
CA LEU A 254 22.05 -11.64 0.74
C LEU A 254 23.51 -11.18 0.69
N THR A 255 23.97 -10.76 -0.50
CA THR A 255 25.29 -10.10 -0.65
C THR A 255 25.25 -8.71 -0.01
N GLU A 256 26.40 -8.10 0.31
CA GLU A 256 26.44 -6.74 0.89
C GLU A 256 25.69 -5.72 0.01
N GLU A 257 25.87 -5.82 -1.30
CA GLU A 257 25.20 -4.94 -2.27
C GLU A 257 23.68 -5.19 -2.35
N GLU A 258 23.25 -6.47 -2.34
CA GLU A 258 21.82 -6.82 -2.27
C GLU A 258 21.17 -6.29 -0.99
N ARG A 259 21.88 -6.32 0.15
CA ARG A 259 21.39 -5.76 1.43
C ARG A 259 21.23 -4.24 1.34
N ALA A 260 22.25 -3.55 0.82
CA ALA A 260 22.20 -2.10 0.64
C ALA A 260 21.02 -1.69 -0.26
N PHE A 261 20.78 -2.44 -1.34
CA PHE A 261 19.64 -2.22 -2.23
C PHE A 261 18.27 -2.46 -1.54
N VAL A 262 18.13 -3.51 -0.74
CA VAL A 262 16.89 -3.77 0.02
C VAL A 262 16.64 -2.66 1.04
N VAL A 263 17.66 -2.26 1.81
CA VAL A 263 17.58 -1.18 2.81
C VAL A 263 17.22 0.15 2.14
N PHE A 264 17.86 0.47 1.01
CA PHE A 264 17.56 1.66 0.21
C PHE A 264 16.09 1.70 -0.19
N ARG A 265 15.57 0.62 -0.82
CA ARG A 265 14.16 0.56 -1.22
C ARG A 265 13.22 0.72 -0.02
N LEU A 266 13.49 0.06 1.10
CA LEU A 266 12.63 0.13 2.29
C LEU A 266 12.64 1.52 2.94
N LYS A 267 13.77 2.22 2.98
CA LYS A 267 13.86 3.60 3.51
C LYS A 267 13.14 4.60 2.62
N TYR A 268 13.22 4.43 1.30
CA TYR A 268 12.71 5.38 0.30
C TYR A 268 11.43 4.91 -0.43
N GLN A 269 10.72 3.88 0.07
CA GLN A 269 9.51 3.27 -0.52
C GLN A 269 8.26 4.19 -0.64
N GLY A 270 8.42 5.50 -0.43
CA GLY A 270 7.43 6.56 -0.67
C GLY A 270 8.07 7.87 -1.17
N GLN A 271 9.23 7.75 -1.82
CA GLN A 271 9.95 8.80 -2.56
C GLN A 271 10.44 8.29 -3.92
N GLN A 272 10.07 7.07 -4.32
CA GLN A 272 10.53 6.43 -5.54
C GLN A 272 9.47 6.52 -6.63
N LYS A 273 9.41 7.70 -7.26
CA LYS A 273 9.11 7.92 -8.68
C LYS A 273 9.29 9.41 -9.03
N GLY A 274 10.54 9.85 -9.07
CA GLY A 274 10.91 11.18 -9.53
C GLY A 274 12.43 11.30 -9.53
N ALA A 275 13.03 11.31 -10.71
CA ALA A 275 14.47 11.46 -10.90
C ALA A 275 14.90 12.94 -10.72
N ASP A 276 14.67 13.52 -9.54
CA ASP A 276 15.22 14.84 -9.20
C ASP A 276 16.34 14.70 -8.17
N GLN A 277 17.51 15.23 -8.54
CA GLN A 277 18.75 15.19 -7.78
C GLN A 277 18.79 16.17 -6.59
N SER A 278 17.71 16.93 -6.31
CA SER A 278 17.76 18.05 -5.35
C SER A 278 16.67 18.07 -4.28
N GLN A 279 15.74 17.11 -4.22
CA GLN A 279 14.75 17.09 -3.14
C GLN A 279 15.26 16.32 -1.92
N SER A 280 15.25 17.01 -0.79
CA SER A 280 15.68 16.43 0.48
C SER A 280 14.76 15.27 0.89
N ARG A 281 15.40 14.14 1.18
CA ARG A 281 14.77 12.85 1.35
C ARG A 281 14.47 12.62 2.83
N VAL A 282 13.24 12.89 3.23
CA VAL A 282 12.78 12.71 4.61
C VAL A 282 12.74 11.22 5.00
N ALA A 283 13.66 10.80 5.88
CA ALA A 283 13.62 9.47 6.49
C ALA A 283 12.43 9.34 7.46
N GLN A 284 11.79 8.16 7.50
CA GLN A 284 10.81 7.88 8.56
C GLN A 284 11.54 7.86 9.91
N SER A 285 11.03 8.63 10.89
CA SER A 285 11.61 8.66 12.23
C SER A 285 11.45 7.31 12.93
N ASP A 286 12.57 6.68 13.32
CA ASP A 286 12.62 5.40 14.03
C ASP A 286 12.75 5.52 15.57
N GLU A 287 12.61 6.73 16.11
CA GLU A 287 12.59 6.96 17.56
C GLU A 287 11.25 6.54 18.20
N PHE A 288 11.32 5.75 19.27
CA PHE A 288 10.14 5.39 20.05
C PHE A 288 9.64 6.60 20.84
N LYS A 289 8.41 7.05 20.57
CA LYS A 289 7.70 8.06 21.36
C LYS A 289 6.31 7.54 21.72
N TRP A 290 5.95 7.64 23.00
CA TRP A 290 4.60 7.27 23.50
C TRP A 290 3.48 8.04 22.80
N ALA A 291 3.77 9.23 22.29
CA ALA A 291 2.85 10.00 21.46
C ALA A 291 2.35 9.20 20.24
N TYR A 292 3.21 8.45 19.55
CA TYR A 292 2.82 7.66 18.38
C TYR A 292 1.89 6.50 18.72
N VAL A 293 1.99 5.95 19.94
CA VAL A 293 1.06 4.93 20.45
C VAL A 293 -0.32 5.55 20.62
N TRP A 294 -0.39 6.70 21.28
CA TRP A 294 -1.65 7.40 21.53
C TRP A 294 -2.30 7.93 20.25
N ASP A 295 -1.49 8.36 19.28
CA ASP A 295 -1.96 8.75 17.95
C ASP A 295 -2.63 7.59 17.22
N ALA A 296 -2.13 6.36 17.38
CA ALA A 296 -2.80 5.17 16.84
C ALA A 296 -4.14 4.90 17.55
N PHE A 297 -4.21 4.98 18.88
CA PHE A 297 -5.46 4.79 19.62
C PHE A 297 -6.53 5.84 19.28
N LYS A 298 -6.13 7.07 18.95
CA LYS A 298 -7.04 8.15 18.54
C LYS A 298 -7.40 8.14 17.05
N ASP A 299 -6.80 7.27 16.26
CA ASP A 299 -7.02 7.29 14.82
C ASP A 299 -8.33 6.63 14.44
N TRP A 300 -9.30 7.44 14.01
CA TRP A 300 -10.60 6.98 13.57
C TRP A 300 -10.51 5.94 12.44
N GLN A 301 -9.49 6.01 11.57
CA GLN A 301 -9.37 5.11 10.42
C GLN A 301 -9.12 3.66 10.84
N ILE A 302 -8.44 3.45 11.98
CA ILE A 302 -8.19 2.12 12.57
C ILE A 302 -9.51 1.54 13.07
N TRP A 303 -10.30 2.33 13.82
CA TRP A 303 -11.57 1.90 14.38
C TRP A 303 -12.62 1.56 13.33
N VAL A 304 -12.74 2.35 12.26
CA VAL A 304 -13.65 2.00 11.15
C VAL A 304 -13.15 0.76 10.41
N ASN A 305 -11.83 0.60 10.27
CA ASN A 305 -11.27 -0.58 9.64
C ASN A 305 -11.50 -1.86 10.45
N ILE A 306 -11.56 -1.80 11.79
CA ILE A 306 -11.97 -2.94 12.64
C ILE A 306 -13.35 -3.47 12.26
N PHE A 307 -14.32 -2.61 11.91
CA PHE A 307 -15.64 -3.08 11.45
C PHE A 307 -15.56 -3.80 10.09
N VAL A 308 -14.70 -3.35 9.18
CA VAL A 308 -14.41 -4.08 7.93
C VAL A 308 -13.79 -5.44 8.24
N TYR A 309 -12.84 -5.46 9.18
CA TYR A 309 -12.16 -6.65 9.63
C TYR A 309 -13.14 -7.67 10.26
N TRP A 310 -14.05 -7.25 11.14
CA TRP A 310 -15.09 -8.11 11.70
C TRP A 310 -16.05 -8.66 10.64
N GLY A 311 -16.35 -7.90 9.59
CA GLY A 311 -17.11 -8.39 8.44
C GLY A 311 -16.44 -9.54 7.67
N ILE A 312 -15.15 -9.79 7.90
CA ILE A 312 -14.40 -10.91 7.31
C ILE A 312 -14.12 -11.97 8.37
N VAL A 313 -13.68 -11.57 9.57
CA VAL A 313 -13.19 -12.46 10.62
C VAL A 313 -14.28 -13.21 11.36
N CYS A 314 -15.44 -12.60 11.60
CA CYS A 314 -16.57 -13.33 12.17
C CYS A 314 -16.94 -14.51 11.26
N PRO A 315 -17.15 -14.30 9.94
CA PRO A 315 -17.38 -15.40 8.99
C PRO A 315 -16.23 -16.41 8.92
N LEU A 316 -15.00 -15.93 9.00
CA LEU A 316 -13.82 -16.78 8.96
C LEU A 316 -13.80 -17.79 10.10
N TYR A 317 -13.99 -17.32 11.34
CA TYR A 317 -14.03 -18.20 12.50
C TYR A 317 -15.31 -19.06 12.52
N GLY A 318 -16.44 -18.53 12.04
CA GLY A 318 -17.67 -19.30 11.87
C GLY A 318 -17.48 -20.51 10.96
N ILE A 319 -16.85 -20.32 9.78
CA ILE A 319 -16.49 -21.43 8.90
C ILE A 319 -15.42 -22.30 9.56
N SER A 320 -14.31 -21.73 10.05
CA SER A 320 -13.18 -22.54 10.50
C SER A 320 -13.52 -23.47 11.66
N LEU A 321 -14.33 -23.00 12.60
CA LEU A 321 -14.68 -23.75 13.82
C LEU A 321 -15.87 -24.71 13.59
N PHE A 322 -16.80 -24.39 12.70
CA PHE A 322 -18.06 -25.12 12.58
C PHE A 322 -18.29 -25.81 11.24
N LEU A 323 -17.43 -25.62 10.22
CA LEU A 323 -17.59 -26.23 8.89
C LEU A 323 -17.78 -27.76 8.93
N PRO A 324 -16.98 -28.56 9.67
CA PRO A 324 -17.19 -30.00 9.73
C PRO A 324 -18.56 -30.35 10.34
N THR A 325 -19.00 -29.59 11.33
CA THR A 325 -20.32 -29.78 11.98
C THR A 325 -21.46 -29.44 11.02
N ILE A 326 -21.34 -28.35 10.26
CA ILE A 326 -22.31 -27.95 9.23
C ILE A 326 -22.42 -29.05 8.18
N ILE A 327 -21.30 -29.55 7.66
CA ILE A 327 -21.29 -30.61 6.64
C ILE A 327 -21.86 -31.93 7.20
N ARG A 328 -21.51 -32.32 8.42
CA ARG A 328 -22.07 -33.53 9.06
C ARG A 328 -23.60 -33.45 9.14
N ASN A 329 -24.15 -32.28 9.48
CA ASN A 329 -25.59 -32.06 9.55
C ASN A 329 -26.29 -32.14 8.18
N LEU A 330 -25.55 -32.15 7.07
CA LEU A 330 -26.09 -32.40 5.73
C LEU A 330 -26.35 -33.90 5.45
N GLY A 331 -26.03 -34.79 6.40
CA GLY A 331 -26.23 -36.23 6.32
C GLY A 331 -24.97 -37.04 5.97
N TYR A 332 -23.79 -36.40 5.95
CA TYR A 332 -22.52 -37.08 5.75
C TYR A 332 -22.02 -37.73 7.06
N SER A 333 -21.30 -38.85 6.94
CA SER A 333 -20.57 -39.42 8.06
C SER A 333 -19.47 -38.47 8.56
N SER A 334 -19.03 -38.61 9.82
CA SER A 334 -17.97 -37.73 10.38
C SER A 334 -16.70 -37.70 9.54
N SER A 335 -16.25 -38.85 9.02
CA SER A 335 -15.04 -38.93 8.17
C SER A 335 -15.26 -38.30 6.80
N THR A 336 -16.41 -38.56 6.16
CA THR A 336 -16.75 -37.92 4.88
C THR A 336 -16.89 -36.40 5.03
N ALA A 337 -17.47 -35.92 6.14
CA ALA A 337 -17.65 -34.50 6.40
C ALA A 337 -16.31 -33.75 6.53
N GLN A 338 -15.31 -34.35 7.19
CA GLN A 338 -13.96 -33.82 7.25
C GLN A 338 -13.28 -33.81 5.88
N LEU A 339 -13.39 -34.88 5.10
CA LEU A 339 -12.84 -34.93 3.74
C LEU A 339 -13.48 -33.88 2.81
N MET A 340 -14.75 -33.56 3.03
CA MET A 340 -15.48 -32.56 2.24
C MET A 340 -15.08 -31.11 2.56
N THR A 341 -14.33 -30.86 3.64
CA THR A 341 -13.77 -29.52 3.91
C THR A 341 -12.53 -29.24 3.04
N VAL A 342 -11.80 -30.29 2.64
CA VAL A 342 -10.52 -30.18 1.93
C VAL A 342 -10.63 -29.38 0.63
N PRO A 343 -11.58 -29.66 -0.28
CA PRO A 343 -11.70 -28.90 -1.53
C PRO A 343 -11.98 -27.42 -1.29
N ILE A 344 -12.81 -27.11 -0.28
CA ILE A 344 -13.19 -25.73 0.08
C ILE A 344 -11.94 -24.94 0.46
N TYR A 345 -11.15 -25.46 1.41
CA TYR A 345 -9.97 -24.79 1.91
C TYR A 345 -8.83 -24.69 0.90
N ILE A 346 -8.60 -25.73 0.09
CA ILE A 346 -7.56 -25.69 -0.96
C ILE A 346 -7.93 -24.65 -2.02
N THR A 347 -9.18 -24.63 -2.50
CA THR A 347 -9.60 -23.63 -3.49
C THR A 347 -9.53 -22.22 -2.91
N ALA A 348 -9.96 -22.02 -1.66
CA ALA A 348 -9.87 -20.73 -0.99
C ALA A 348 -8.41 -20.24 -0.85
N ALA A 349 -7.47 -21.13 -0.53
CA ALA A 349 -6.04 -20.81 -0.45
C ALA A 349 -5.45 -20.36 -1.78
N ILE A 350 -5.79 -21.07 -2.87
CA ILE A 350 -5.34 -20.73 -4.23
C ILE A 350 -5.88 -19.36 -4.66
N LEU A 351 -7.19 -19.13 -4.43
CA LEU A 351 -7.83 -17.86 -4.75
C LEU A 351 -7.22 -16.71 -3.94
N ALA A 352 -6.88 -16.92 -2.67
CA ALA A 352 -6.28 -15.88 -1.83
C ALA A 352 -4.95 -15.38 -2.41
N VAL A 353 -4.10 -16.30 -2.89
CA VAL A 353 -2.82 -15.96 -3.53
C VAL A 353 -3.02 -15.26 -4.87
N ILE A 354 -3.93 -15.76 -5.72
CA ILE A 354 -4.22 -15.15 -7.03
C ILE A 354 -4.73 -13.72 -6.87
N VAL A 355 -5.72 -13.52 -6.00
CA VAL A 355 -6.32 -12.20 -5.75
C VAL A 355 -5.31 -11.23 -5.17
N ALA A 356 -4.47 -11.67 -4.24
CA ALA A 356 -3.44 -10.82 -3.66
C ALA A 356 -2.41 -10.38 -4.72
N TRP A 357 -1.97 -11.31 -5.58
CA TRP A 357 -1.10 -11.00 -6.71
C TRP A 357 -1.74 -10.00 -7.69
N THR A 358 -3.02 -10.19 -8.02
CA THR A 358 -3.75 -9.26 -8.90
C THR A 358 -3.92 -7.89 -8.24
N SER A 359 -4.27 -7.83 -6.95
CA SER A 359 -4.45 -6.58 -6.22
C SER A 359 -3.14 -5.80 -6.09
N ASP A 360 -2.01 -6.47 -5.86
CA ASP A 360 -0.67 -5.84 -5.86
C ASP A 360 -0.36 -5.22 -7.22
N ARG A 361 -0.66 -5.91 -8.34
CA ARG A 361 -0.44 -5.37 -9.69
C ARG A 361 -1.34 -4.18 -10.03
N VAL A 362 -2.59 -4.20 -9.58
CA VAL A 362 -3.53 -3.11 -9.81
C VAL A 362 -3.24 -1.91 -8.89
N GLY A 363 -2.53 -2.13 -7.77
CA GLY A 363 -2.22 -1.09 -6.79
C GLY A 363 -3.43 -0.59 -5.99
N LYS A 364 -4.60 -1.26 -6.12
CA LYS A 364 -5.83 -0.93 -5.40
C LYS A 364 -6.31 -2.11 -4.57
N ARG A 365 -6.67 -1.83 -3.31
CA ARG A 365 -7.10 -2.83 -2.31
C ARG A 365 -8.61 -2.91 -2.17
N SER A 366 -9.24 -1.74 -2.01
CA SER A 366 -10.64 -1.62 -1.62
C SER A 366 -11.66 -2.24 -2.60
N PRO A 367 -11.49 -2.20 -3.94
CA PRO A 367 -12.49 -2.83 -4.83
C PRO A 367 -12.55 -4.35 -4.65
N PHE A 368 -11.40 -4.99 -4.44
CA PHE A 368 -11.33 -6.44 -4.22
C PHE A 368 -12.02 -6.82 -2.91
N ILE A 369 -11.72 -6.11 -1.81
CA ILE A 369 -12.32 -6.36 -0.49
C ILE A 369 -13.84 -6.26 -0.56
N VAL A 370 -14.38 -5.17 -1.12
CA VAL A 370 -15.83 -4.96 -1.23
C VAL A 370 -16.48 -6.03 -2.11
N THR A 371 -15.84 -6.40 -3.22
CA THR A 371 -16.35 -7.45 -4.12
C THR A 371 -16.46 -8.78 -3.39
N PHE A 372 -15.43 -9.18 -2.65
CA PHE A 372 -15.46 -10.44 -1.91
C PHE A 372 -16.45 -10.41 -0.74
N LEU A 373 -16.64 -9.28 -0.05
CA LEU A 373 -17.72 -9.14 0.94
C LEU A 373 -19.11 -9.35 0.32
N CYS A 374 -19.36 -8.81 -0.89
CA CYS A 374 -20.61 -9.07 -1.61
C CYS A 374 -20.77 -10.55 -1.99
N VAL A 375 -19.69 -11.21 -2.44
CA VAL A 375 -19.72 -12.65 -2.75
C VAL A 375 -19.98 -13.49 -1.49
N MET A 376 -19.44 -13.09 -0.33
CA MET A 376 -19.76 -13.75 0.94
C MET A 376 -21.25 -13.66 1.29
N ILE A 377 -21.90 -12.52 1.04
CA ILE A 377 -23.36 -12.38 1.23
C ILE A 377 -24.10 -13.43 0.41
N VAL A 378 -23.71 -13.63 -0.86
CA VAL A 378 -24.33 -14.66 -1.72
C VAL A 378 -24.17 -16.04 -1.10
N GLY A 379 -22.95 -16.40 -0.66
CA GLY A 379 -22.67 -17.69 -0.05
C GLY A 379 -23.54 -17.98 1.20
N PHE A 380 -23.54 -17.07 2.17
CA PHE A 380 -24.37 -17.26 3.39
C PHE A 380 -25.87 -17.13 3.14
N SER A 381 -26.30 -16.35 2.14
CA SER A 381 -27.71 -16.28 1.71
C SER A 381 -28.19 -17.63 1.14
N MET A 382 -27.32 -18.35 0.42
CA MET A 382 -27.62 -19.71 -0.02
C MET A 382 -27.75 -20.66 1.17
N CYS A 383 -26.86 -20.59 2.16
CA CYS A 383 -26.92 -21.43 3.35
C CYS A 383 -28.20 -21.23 4.18
N ILE A 384 -28.64 -19.98 4.38
CA ILE A 384 -29.81 -19.67 5.22
C ILE A 384 -31.15 -20.00 4.52
N SER A 385 -31.19 -19.87 3.19
CA SER A 385 -32.45 -19.92 2.42
C SER A 385 -33.06 -21.32 2.30
N THR A 386 -32.29 -22.39 2.44
CA THR A 386 -32.77 -23.75 2.17
C THR A 386 -32.15 -24.81 3.07
N ASN A 387 -32.78 -25.97 3.14
CA ASN A 387 -32.27 -27.17 3.80
C ASN A 387 -31.62 -28.15 2.84
N ASN A 388 -31.58 -27.84 1.53
CA ASN A 388 -31.01 -28.75 0.54
C ASN A 388 -29.49 -28.87 0.75
N PRO A 389 -28.97 -30.08 1.09
CA PRO A 389 -27.54 -30.32 1.31
C PRO A 389 -26.61 -29.75 0.24
N LYS A 390 -27.00 -29.89 -1.03
CA LYS A 390 -26.19 -29.45 -2.17
C LYS A 390 -26.06 -27.92 -2.23
N VAL A 391 -27.13 -27.21 -1.90
CA VAL A 391 -27.16 -25.75 -1.92
C VAL A 391 -26.39 -25.20 -0.73
N VAL A 392 -26.56 -25.79 0.46
CA VAL A 392 -25.81 -25.37 1.65
C VAL A 392 -24.32 -25.59 1.47
N TYR A 393 -23.91 -26.76 0.96
CA TYR A 393 -22.51 -27.03 0.63
C TYR A 393 -21.95 -26.03 -0.39
N GLY A 394 -22.68 -25.76 -1.47
CA GLY A 394 -22.29 -24.75 -2.47
C GLY A 394 -22.19 -23.33 -1.88
N GLY A 395 -23.10 -22.96 -0.98
CA GLY A 395 -23.07 -21.67 -0.29
C GLY A 395 -21.85 -21.50 0.60
N VAL A 396 -21.50 -22.52 1.38
CA VAL A 396 -20.31 -22.49 2.24
C VAL A 396 -19.02 -22.49 1.40
N PHE A 397 -19.00 -23.22 0.28
CA PHE A 397 -17.88 -23.20 -0.67
C PHE A 397 -17.64 -21.78 -1.20
N ILE A 398 -18.70 -21.10 -1.67
CA ILE A 398 -18.64 -19.72 -2.17
C ILE A 398 -18.19 -18.76 -1.07
N ALA A 399 -18.78 -18.88 0.13
CA ALA A 399 -18.44 -18.03 1.26
C ALA A 399 -16.94 -18.14 1.62
N ALA A 400 -16.42 -19.36 1.77
CA ALA A 400 -15.01 -19.59 2.07
C ALA A 400 -14.08 -19.06 0.96
N CYS A 401 -14.44 -19.29 -0.31
CA CYS A 401 -13.69 -18.76 -1.45
C CYS A 401 -13.67 -17.23 -1.52
N ALA A 402 -14.52 -16.54 -0.77
CA ALA A 402 -14.52 -15.09 -0.67
C ALA A 402 -13.86 -14.56 0.61
N ILE A 403 -14.00 -15.27 1.73
CA ILE A 403 -13.40 -14.91 3.03
C ILE A 403 -11.88 -14.89 2.96
N TYR A 404 -11.26 -15.98 2.51
CA TYR A 404 -9.80 -16.14 2.56
C TYR A 404 -9.05 -15.13 1.67
N PRO A 405 -9.53 -14.78 0.45
CA PRO A 405 -8.92 -13.70 -0.33
C PRO A 405 -9.11 -12.29 0.25
N ALA A 406 -10.23 -12.03 0.92
CA ALA A 406 -10.50 -10.72 1.50
C ALA A 406 -9.58 -10.40 2.69
N PHE A 407 -9.20 -11.41 3.46
CA PHE A 407 -8.50 -11.23 4.73
C PHE A 407 -7.08 -10.62 4.61
N PRO A 408 -6.16 -11.11 3.77
CA PRO A 408 -4.87 -10.44 3.55
C PRO A 408 -5.01 -9.00 3.04
N GLY A 409 -6.07 -8.77 2.24
CA GLY A 409 -6.39 -7.46 1.68
C GLY A 409 -6.71 -6.42 2.74
N VAL A 410 -7.56 -6.74 3.73
CA VAL A 410 -7.96 -5.77 4.77
C VAL A 410 -6.79 -5.36 5.68
N ILE A 411 -5.88 -6.27 5.98
CA ILE A 411 -4.70 -5.97 6.80
C ILE A 411 -3.72 -5.10 6.02
N THR A 412 -3.44 -5.47 4.78
CA THR A 412 -2.55 -4.66 3.92
C THR A 412 -3.15 -3.29 3.65
N TRP A 413 -4.48 -3.19 3.53
CA TRP A 413 -5.16 -1.92 3.31
C TRP A 413 -4.95 -0.96 4.48
N LEU A 414 -5.03 -1.41 5.74
CA LEU A 414 -4.71 -0.55 6.87
C LEU A 414 -3.21 -0.22 6.92
N ALA A 415 -2.34 -1.23 6.79
CA ALA A 415 -0.89 -1.05 6.86
C ALA A 415 -0.37 -0.01 5.87
N ASN A 416 -0.93 0.03 4.65
CA ASN A 416 -0.55 0.97 3.60
C ASN A 416 -1.05 2.41 3.85
N ASN A 417 -2.10 2.59 4.66
CA ASN A 417 -2.63 3.92 5.01
C ASN A 417 -2.01 4.50 6.29
N LEU A 418 -1.34 3.68 7.11
CA LEU A 418 -0.61 4.14 8.29
C LEU A 418 0.86 4.46 7.94
N SER A 419 1.29 5.68 8.26
CA SER A 419 2.68 6.14 8.14
C SER A 419 3.35 6.25 9.51
N GLY A 420 4.67 6.17 9.52
CA GLY A 420 5.47 6.05 10.74
C GLY A 420 5.53 4.60 11.24
N SER A 421 6.75 4.09 11.43
CA SER A 421 7.00 2.70 11.80
C SER A 421 6.28 2.29 13.09
N TYR A 422 6.20 3.16 14.11
CA TYR A 422 5.51 2.86 15.37
C TYR A 422 4.00 2.93 15.26
N LYS A 423 3.45 3.99 14.67
CA LYS A 423 2.00 4.13 14.47
C LYS A 423 1.45 2.98 13.64
N ARG A 424 2.16 2.56 12.57
CA ARG A 424 1.78 1.39 11.78
C ARG A 424 1.78 0.10 12.60
N SER A 425 2.86 -0.18 13.33
CA SER A 425 2.97 -1.40 14.17
C SER A 425 1.88 -1.47 15.24
N VAL A 426 1.62 -0.36 15.95
CA VAL A 426 0.57 -0.29 16.96
C VAL A 426 -0.81 -0.37 16.32
N GLY A 427 -1.06 0.37 15.23
CA GLY A 427 -2.35 0.38 14.58
C GLY A 427 -2.74 -0.96 13.96
N MET A 428 -1.77 -1.68 13.38
CA MET A 428 -1.98 -3.07 12.94
C MET A 428 -2.27 -3.98 14.12
N ALA A 429 -1.55 -3.86 15.24
CA ALA A 429 -1.84 -4.67 16.43
C ALA A 429 -3.20 -4.36 17.07
N ILE A 430 -3.66 -3.10 17.05
CA ILE A 430 -5.01 -2.73 17.49
C ILE A 430 -6.07 -3.35 16.57
N GLN A 431 -5.89 -3.22 15.24
CA GLN A 431 -6.81 -3.79 14.25
C GLN A 431 -6.93 -5.30 14.43
N ILE A 432 -5.81 -6.00 14.52
CA ILE A 432 -5.78 -7.45 14.63
C ILE A 432 -6.31 -7.87 16.01
N GLY A 433 -5.86 -7.27 17.10
CA GLY A 433 -6.25 -7.64 18.46
C GLY A 433 -7.74 -7.46 18.71
N VAL A 434 -8.26 -6.25 18.50
CA VAL A 434 -9.70 -5.98 18.63
C VAL A 434 -10.49 -6.74 17.56
N GLY A 435 -9.94 -6.86 16.35
CA GLY A 435 -10.51 -7.63 15.26
C GLY A 435 -10.72 -9.10 15.63
N ASN A 436 -9.80 -9.72 16.36
CA ASN A 436 -9.88 -11.11 16.78
C ASN A 436 -10.92 -11.37 17.88
N LEU A 437 -11.47 -10.33 18.51
CA LEU A 437 -12.72 -10.46 19.28
C LEU A 437 -13.89 -10.92 18.41
N GLY A 438 -13.79 -10.79 17.07
CA GLY A 438 -14.68 -11.46 16.14
C GLY A 438 -14.74 -12.97 16.32
N GLY A 439 -13.64 -13.60 16.74
CA GLY A 439 -13.60 -15.02 17.09
C GLY A 439 -14.37 -15.35 18.37
N ALA A 440 -14.32 -14.47 19.39
CA ALA A 440 -15.17 -14.60 20.58
C ALA A 440 -16.66 -14.53 20.22
N MET A 441 -17.03 -13.61 19.32
CA MET A 441 -18.39 -13.49 18.82
C MET A 441 -18.79 -14.74 18.02
N ALA A 442 -17.99 -15.14 17.03
CA ALA A 442 -18.27 -16.28 16.14
C ALA A 442 -18.34 -17.62 16.88
N SER A 443 -17.56 -17.80 17.95
CA SER A 443 -17.62 -18.99 18.83
C SER A 443 -19.01 -19.24 19.42
N ASN A 444 -19.87 -18.21 19.43
CA ASN A 444 -21.22 -18.25 19.98
C ASN A 444 -22.33 -18.18 18.91
N PHE A 445 -21.99 -18.10 17.62
CA PHE A 445 -22.98 -17.98 16.54
C PHE A 445 -23.71 -19.30 16.26
N TYR A 446 -22.97 -20.39 16.18
CA TYR A 446 -23.48 -21.72 15.82
C TYR A 446 -23.76 -22.55 17.07
N ARG A 447 -24.88 -22.24 17.74
CA ARG A 447 -25.29 -22.94 18.96
C ARG A 447 -25.95 -24.28 18.63
N GLN A 448 -25.70 -25.30 19.44
CA GLN A 448 -26.28 -26.64 19.25
C GLN A 448 -27.80 -26.63 19.11
N LYS A 449 -28.51 -25.79 19.90
CA LYS A 449 -29.97 -25.66 19.87
C LYS A 449 -30.55 -25.11 18.55
N ASP A 450 -29.72 -24.44 17.76
CA ASP A 450 -30.13 -23.87 16.47
C ASP A 450 -29.85 -24.85 15.30
N GLY A 451 -29.25 -26.01 15.58
CA GLY A 451 -29.03 -27.08 14.62
C GLY A 451 -30.34 -27.76 14.19
N PRO A 452 -30.38 -28.41 13.00
CA PRO A 452 -29.30 -28.56 12.04
C PRO A 452 -29.13 -27.37 11.08
N ARG A 453 -30.08 -26.44 11.05
CA ARG A 453 -30.16 -25.37 10.03
C ARG A 453 -29.34 -24.13 10.37
N TYR A 454 -29.06 -23.88 11.65
CA TYR A 454 -28.25 -22.76 12.14
C TYR A 454 -28.64 -21.39 11.55
N ILE A 455 -29.95 -21.11 11.40
CA ILE A 455 -30.46 -19.87 10.80
C ILE A 455 -29.85 -18.64 11.51
N LEU A 456 -29.83 -18.64 12.84
CA LEU A 456 -29.27 -17.52 13.60
C LEU A 456 -27.78 -17.32 13.30
N GLY A 457 -26.99 -18.40 13.26
CA GLY A 457 -25.57 -18.34 12.94
C GLY A 457 -25.35 -17.68 11.58
N HIS A 458 -26.00 -18.18 10.53
CA HIS A 458 -25.90 -17.60 9.19
C HIS A 458 -26.41 -16.15 9.12
N ALA A 459 -27.47 -15.80 9.86
CA ALA A 459 -27.99 -14.43 9.91
C ALA A 459 -27.02 -13.45 10.58
N LEU A 460 -26.34 -13.88 11.65
CA LEU A 460 -25.31 -13.08 12.33
C LEU A 460 -24.12 -12.84 11.40
N GLU A 461 -23.66 -13.85 10.67
CA GLU A 461 -22.60 -13.68 9.67
C GLU A 461 -22.98 -12.66 8.60
N LEU A 462 -24.19 -12.76 8.04
CA LEU A 462 -24.72 -11.79 7.08
C LEU A 462 -24.76 -10.37 7.66
N GLY A 463 -25.13 -10.24 8.94
CA GLY A 463 -25.14 -8.95 9.66
C GLY A 463 -23.76 -8.33 9.76
N PHE A 464 -22.74 -9.09 10.19
CA PHE A 464 -21.36 -8.61 10.28
C PHE A 464 -20.76 -8.28 8.90
N ILE A 465 -21.01 -9.11 7.89
CA ILE A 465 -20.56 -8.84 6.51
C ILE A 465 -21.17 -7.51 6.01
N SER A 466 -22.47 -7.30 6.25
CA SER A 466 -23.18 -6.07 5.84
C SER A 466 -22.61 -4.83 6.54
N ALA A 467 -22.36 -4.93 7.85
CA ALA A 467 -21.69 -3.87 8.61
C ALA A 467 -20.28 -3.58 8.07
N GLY A 468 -19.52 -4.62 7.71
CA GLY A 468 -18.20 -4.49 7.09
C GLY A 468 -18.23 -3.79 5.74
N ILE A 469 -19.24 -4.05 4.89
CA ILE A 469 -19.43 -3.33 3.62
C ILE A 469 -19.70 -1.85 3.86
N ILE A 470 -20.60 -1.52 4.79
CA ILE A 470 -20.91 -0.12 5.13
C ILE A 470 -19.65 0.60 5.61
N ALA A 471 -18.89 -0.01 6.53
CA ALA A 471 -17.63 0.54 7.02
C ALA A 471 -16.59 0.71 5.90
N ALA A 472 -16.49 -0.25 4.97
CA ALA A 472 -15.58 -0.17 3.83
C ALA A 472 -15.94 1.00 2.91
N LEU A 473 -17.24 1.22 2.64
CA LEU A 473 -17.72 2.36 1.85
C LEU A 473 -17.43 3.70 2.55
N ILE A 474 -17.61 3.79 3.87
CA ILE A 474 -17.25 4.97 4.67
C ILE A 474 -15.76 5.28 4.53
N LEU A 475 -14.89 4.27 4.64
CA LEU A 475 -13.43 4.44 4.46
C LEU A 475 -13.10 4.89 3.04
N ILE A 476 -13.66 4.26 2.01
CA ILE A 476 -13.41 4.62 0.61
C ILE A 476 -13.81 6.07 0.34
N PHE A 477 -14.99 6.49 0.80
CA PHE A 477 -15.46 7.87 0.63
C PHE A 477 -14.59 8.87 1.39
N SER A 478 -14.24 8.54 2.64
CA SER A 478 -13.42 9.39 3.49
C SER A 478 -12.01 9.57 2.95
N TYR A 479 -11.34 8.49 2.53
CA TYR A 479 -10.03 8.55 1.89
C TYR A 479 -10.08 9.31 0.56
N SER A 480 -11.14 9.12 -0.24
CA SER A 480 -11.30 9.89 -1.49
C SER A 480 -11.43 11.40 -1.22
N ARG A 481 -12.14 11.80 -0.16
CA ARG A 481 -12.28 13.20 0.25
C ARG A 481 -10.96 13.76 0.79
N ILE A 482 -10.26 12.99 1.63
CA ILE A 482 -8.96 13.37 2.21
C ILE A 482 -7.92 13.54 1.09
N ASN A 483 -7.82 12.59 0.17
CA ASN A 483 -6.89 12.66 -0.95
C ASN A 483 -7.18 13.88 -1.84
N LYS A 484 -8.44 14.11 -2.24
CA LYS A 484 -8.82 15.33 -2.98
C LYS A 484 -8.46 16.62 -2.24
N SER A 485 -8.60 16.64 -0.91
CA SER A 485 -8.22 17.81 -0.12
C SER A 485 -6.71 17.99 -0.05
N ARG A 486 -5.93 16.89 -0.02
CA ARG A 486 -4.46 16.94 -0.06
C ARG A 486 -3.98 17.41 -1.41
N ASP A 487 -4.55 16.92 -2.50
CA ASP A 487 -4.20 17.34 -3.86
C ASP A 487 -4.43 18.86 -4.05
N ARG A 488 -5.53 19.41 -3.48
CA ARG A 488 -5.78 20.87 -3.47
C ARG A 488 -4.76 21.66 -2.66
N ARG A 489 -4.38 21.16 -1.48
CA ARG A 489 -3.38 21.81 -0.60
C ARG A 489 -1.98 21.76 -1.21
N MET A 490 -1.65 20.66 -1.87
CA MET A 490 -0.43 20.51 -2.67
C MET A 490 -0.38 21.51 -3.83
N ALA A 491 -1.47 21.62 -4.60
CA ALA A 491 -1.59 22.60 -5.68
C ALA A 491 -1.50 24.05 -5.19
N ALA A 492 -1.77 24.30 -3.91
CA ALA A 492 -1.63 25.62 -3.28
C ALA A 492 -0.22 25.89 -2.69
N GLY A 493 0.76 25.02 -2.93
CA GLY A 493 2.17 25.26 -2.52
C GLY A 493 2.50 24.96 -1.06
N GLU A 494 1.60 24.30 -0.29
CA GLU A 494 1.82 24.12 1.16
C GLU A 494 3.12 23.35 1.51
N HIS A 495 3.56 22.47 0.61
CA HIS A 495 4.79 21.69 0.75
C HIS A 495 6.09 22.52 0.68
N GLU A 496 6.04 23.73 0.12
CA GLU A 496 7.18 24.66 0.07
C GLU A 496 7.35 25.43 1.39
N THR A 497 6.31 25.45 2.23
CA THR A 497 6.26 26.23 3.48
C THR A 497 6.54 25.42 4.75
N ILE A 498 6.62 24.10 4.64
CA ILE A 498 6.73 23.16 5.76
C ILE A 498 8.13 22.54 5.75
N SER A 499 8.82 22.54 6.90
CA SER A 499 10.14 21.89 7.02
C SER A 499 10.02 20.36 6.88
N GLU A 500 11.12 19.72 6.49
CA GLU A 500 11.19 18.26 6.33
C GLU A 500 10.88 17.47 7.61
N GLU A 501 11.32 17.98 8.75
CA GLU A 501 11.03 17.40 10.06
C GLU A 501 9.52 17.50 10.38
N GLU A 502 8.88 18.62 10.06
CA GLU A 502 7.44 18.79 10.21
C GLU A 502 6.65 17.90 9.24
N LEU A 503 7.16 17.69 8.02
CA LEU A 503 6.56 16.79 7.04
C LEU A 503 6.65 15.32 7.51
N SER A 504 7.79 14.92 8.07
CA SER A 504 7.98 13.61 8.72
C SER A 504 7.03 13.41 9.89
N ALA A 505 6.92 14.42 10.77
CA ALA A 505 6.06 14.39 11.95
C ALA A 505 4.56 14.29 11.59
N LYS A 506 4.14 14.87 10.46
CA LYS A 506 2.76 14.75 9.95
C LYS A 506 2.41 13.32 9.51
N GLY A 507 3.39 12.45 9.27
CA GLY A 507 3.18 11.02 9.01
C GLY A 507 2.20 10.75 7.87
N ASP A 508 1.08 10.08 8.16
CA ASP A 508 0.05 9.72 7.17
C ASP A 508 -0.82 10.91 6.76
N LYS A 509 -0.67 12.05 7.44
CA LYS A 509 -1.34 13.33 7.13
C LYS A 509 -0.47 14.26 6.28
N ALA A 510 0.77 13.86 5.98
CA ALA A 510 1.68 14.64 5.14
C ALA A 510 1.13 14.80 3.72
N THR A 511 1.37 15.97 3.15
CA THR A 511 1.09 16.30 1.75
C THR A 511 2.37 16.00 0.96
N ASN A 512 2.42 14.85 0.27
CA ASN A 512 3.63 14.39 -0.43
C ASN A 512 3.59 14.78 -1.92
N PRO A 513 4.71 15.20 -2.55
CA PRO A 513 4.77 15.58 -3.97
C PRO A 513 4.44 14.45 -4.97
N GLU A 514 4.40 13.19 -4.54
CA GLU A 514 4.32 12.02 -5.42
C GLU A 514 3.03 11.86 -6.24
N ASN A 515 1.99 12.66 -6.02
CA ASN A 515 0.71 12.50 -6.72
C ASN A 515 0.59 13.28 -8.04
N MET A 516 1.64 13.96 -8.49
CA MET A 516 1.51 14.85 -9.63
C MET A 516 2.05 14.19 -10.92
N SER A 517 1.16 13.52 -11.65
CA SER A 517 1.49 12.87 -12.92
C SER A 517 1.81 13.85 -14.03
N LEU A 518 1.22 15.05 -14.01
CA LEU A 518 1.36 16.08 -15.05
C LEU A 518 2.03 17.33 -14.49
N TYR A 519 2.98 17.88 -15.24
CA TYR A 519 3.63 19.14 -14.91
C TYR A 519 4.02 19.90 -16.18
N VAL A 520 4.20 21.21 -16.05
CA VAL A 520 4.62 22.09 -17.13
C VAL A 520 6.03 22.61 -16.83
N ARG A 521 6.91 22.73 -17.83
CA ARG A 521 8.22 23.37 -17.69
C ARG A 521 8.66 24.07 -18.98
N GLU A 522 9.69 24.89 -18.89
CA GLU A 522 10.35 25.49 -20.06
C GLU A 522 10.99 24.39 -20.91
N LEU A 523 10.90 24.56 -22.23
CA LEU A 523 11.59 23.72 -23.20
C LEU A 523 12.98 24.29 -23.46
N ASN A 524 13.94 23.41 -23.62
CA ASN A 524 15.30 23.78 -23.99
C ASN A 524 15.75 22.98 -25.23
N ILE A 525 16.98 23.21 -25.68
CA ILE A 525 17.49 22.56 -26.89
C ILE A 525 17.53 21.03 -26.81
N ASP A 526 17.65 20.45 -25.61
CA ASP A 526 17.65 18.99 -25.41
C ASP A 526 16.26 18.39 -25.68
N ASP A 527 15.20 19.21 -25.65
CA ASP A 527 13.83 18.80 -25.97
C ASP A 527 13.52 18.83 -27.47
N LEU A 528 14.44 19.30 -28.33
CA LEU A 528 14.22 19.50 -29.76
C LEU A 528 13.60 18.27 -30.44
N GLU A 529 14.16 17.08 -30.21
CA GLU A 529 13.66 15.84 -30.82
C GLU A 529 12.26 15.50 -30.31
N ARG A 530 11.98 15.70 -29.02
CA ARG A 530 10.65 15.46 -28.44
C ARG A 530 9.62 16.42 -29.01
N SER A 531 9.98 17.70 -29.12
CA SER A 531 9.14 18.71 -29.73
C SER A 531 8.87 18.40 -31.20
N LEU A 532 9.87 17.97 -31.97
CA LEU A 532 9.68 17.58 -33.37
C LEU A 532 8.71 16.40 -33.52
N VAL A 533 8.80 15.39 -32.65
CA VAL A 533 7.86 14.26 -32.64
C VAL A 533 6.43 14.73 -32.37
N VAL A 534 6.22 15.60 -31.38
CA VAL A 534 4.89 16.12 -31.07
C VAL A 534 4.36 17.04 -32.17
N GLU A 535 5.21 17.90 -32.74
CA GLU A 535 4.86 18.82 -33.81
C GLU A 535 4.43 18.09 -35.09
N THR A 536 5.26 17.18 -35.58
CA THR A 536 5.01 16.42 -36.82
C THR A 536 3.82 15.47 -36.69
N ALA A 537 3.52 15.02 -35.47
CA ALA A 537 2.32 14.24 -35.20
C ALA A 537 1.05 15.10 -35.12
N ALA A 538 1.15 16.34 -34.62
CA ALA A 538 0.01 17.23 -34.39
C ALA A 538 -0.46 17.96 -35.67
N PHE A 539 0.46 18.28 -36.59
CA PHE A 539 0.19 19.08 -37.78
C PHE A 539 0.51 18.35 -39.09
N PRO A 540 -0.23 18.62 -40.19
CA PRO A 540 0.15 18.20 -41.53
C PRO A 540 1.56 18.67 -41.93
N PRO A 541 2.28 17.96 -42.81
CA PRO A 541 3.67 18.29 -43.19
C PRO A 541 3.87 19.71 -43.76
N ALA A 542 2.86 20.28 -44.40
CA ALA A 542 2.92 21.65 -44.94
C ALA A 542 2.79 22.75 -43.86
N GLU A 543 2.28 22.40 -42.68
CA GLU A 543 1.93 23.32 -41.59
C GLU A 543 2.84 23.14 -40.37
N ALA A 544 3.41 21.93 -40.18
CA ALA A 544 4.33 21.63 -39.09
C ALA A 544 5.59 22.49 -39.17
N ALA A 545 6.04 23.03 -38.02
CA ALA A 545 7.30 23.74 -37.98
C ALA A 545 8.47 22.81 -38.36
N THR A 546 9.37 23.31 -39.21
CA THR A 546 10.58 22.57 -39.59
C THR A 546 11.52 22.44 -38.39
N ARG A 547 12.47 21.49 -38.47
CA ARG A 547 13.53 21.32 -37.46
C ARG A 547 14.23 22.64 -37.17
N GLU A 548 14.62 23.37 -38.21
CA GLU A 548 15.34 24.63 -38.11
C GLU A 548 14.53 25.71 -37.39
N LYS A 549 13.20 25.75 -37.61
CA LYS A 549 12.30 26.68 -36.94
C LYS A 549 12.18 26.38 -35.44
N ILE A 550 12.03 25.12 -35.05
CA ILE A 550 11.97 24.75 -33.63
C ILE A 550 13.34 24.97 -32.97
N GLU A 551 14.42 24.54 -33.61
CA GLU A 551 15.80 24.72 -33.12
C GLU A 551 16.10 26.21 -32.87
N TYR A 552 15.75 27.09 -33.80
CA TYR A 552 15.90 28.54 -33.65
C TYR A 552 15.15 29.06 -32.43
N ARG A 553 13.87 28.71 -32.27
CA ARG A 553 13.00 29.24 -31.20
C ARG A 553 13.43 28.77 -29.81
N LEU A 554 13.82 27.50 -29.69
CA LEU A 554 14.37 26.94 -28.44
C LEU A 554 15.74 27.52 -28.09
N THR A 555 16.47 28.08 -29.06
CA THR A 555 17.79 28.71 -28.82
C THR A 555 17.66 30.21 -28.56
N ALA A 556 16.83 30.91 -29.32
CA ALA A 556 16.71 32.37 -29.27
C ALA A 556 15.84 32.85 -28.10
N CYS A 557 14.80 32.09 -27.73
CA CYS A 557 13.89 32.45 -26.64
C CYS A 557 13.26 31.21 -25.96
N PRO A 558 14.07 30.35 -25.32
CA PRO A 558 13.59 29.18 -24.60
C PRO A 558 12.56 29.51 -23.51
N GLU A 559 12.66 30.69 -22.88
CA GLU A 559 11.78 31.13 -21.79
C GLU A 559 10.31 31.32 -22.22
N LEU A 560 10.07 31.42 -23.53
CA LEU A 560 8.72 31.52 -24.12
C LEU A 560 8.23 30.19 -24.71
N CYS A 561 9.01 29.13 -24.58
CA CYS A 561 8.69 27.79 -25.08
C CYS A 561 8.44 26.86 -23.90
N VAL A 562 7.28 26.20 -23.89
CA VAL A 562 6.79 25.47 -22.72
C VAL A 562 6.27 24.10 -23.12
N GLY A 563 6.63 23.07 -22.35
CA GLY A 563 6.19 21.69 -22.55
C GLY A 563 5.33 21.19 -21.41
N LEU A 564 4.32 20.39 -21.74
CA LEU A 564 3.52 19.63 -20.79
C LEU A 564 4.01 18.18 -20.77
N PHE A 565 4.49 17.76 -19.61
CA PHE A 565 5.14 16.48 -19.42
C PHE A 565 4.30 15.55 -18.54
N LEU A 566 4.33 14.27 -18.89
CA LEU A 566 3.88 13.17 -18.05
C LEU A 566 5.10 12.52 -17.39
N ARG A 567 5.08 12.45 -16.05
CA ARG A 567 6.18 11.81 -15.30
C ARG A 567 6.31 10.34 -15.68
N ALA A 568 7.55 9.89 -15.90
CA ALA A 568 7.88 8.51 -16.23
C ALA A 568 7.23 7.51 -15.27
N GLY A 569 6.60 6.46 -15.80
CA GLY A 569 5.96 5.41 -15.00
C GLY A 569 4.68 5.83 -14.26
N THR A 570 4.07 6.97 -14.62
CA THR A 570 2.73 7.39 -14.20
C THR A 570 1.73 7.27 -15.35
N SER A 571 0.42 7.22 -15.05
CA SER A 571 -0.63 7.24 -16.07
C SER A 571 -1.33 8.58 -16.10
N LEU A 572 -1.85 8.98 -17.27
CA LEU A 572 -2.66 10.18 -17.40
C LEU A 572 -3.84 10.15 -16.40
N PRO A 573 -4.11 11.24 -15.67
CA PRO A 573 -5.28 11.32 -14.80
C PRO A 573 -6.58 11.07 -15.57
N SER A 574 -7.55 10.41 -14.94
CA SER A 574 -8.89 10.23 -15.52
C SER A 574 -9.64 11.55 -15.77
N THR A 575 -9.17 12.65 -15.17
CA THR A 575 -9.69 14.00 -15.37
C THR A 575 -8.51 14.96 -15.35
N ILE A 576 -8.33 15.74 -16.42
CA ILE A 576 -7.24 16.71 -16.53
C ILE A 576 -7.47 17.83 -15.50
N PRO A 577 -6.50 18.10 -14.60
CA PRO A 577 -6.59 19.21 -13.64
C PRO A 577 -6.76 20.54 -14.38
N GLN A 578 -7.48 21.48 -13.76
CA GLN A 578 -7.64 22.81 -14.35
C GLN A 578 -6.35 23.64 -14.30
N ASP A 579 -5.55 23.44 -13.25
CA ASP A 579 -4.30 24.13 -12.99
C ASP A 579 -3.19 23.08 -12.94
N ILE A 580 -2.29 23.13 -13.93
CA ILE A 580 -1.10 22.28 -13.98
C ILE A 580 0.07 23.16 -13.56
N PRO A 581 0.85 22.74 -12.55
CA PRO A 581 1.91 23.59 -12.03
C PRO A 581 3.12 23.61 -12.94
N PHE A 582 3.82 24.73 -12.83
CA PHE A 582 5.07 25.00 -13.51
C PHE A 582 6.23 24.54 -12.63
N VAL A 583 7.19 23.82 -13.19
CA VAL A 583 8.37 23.31 -12.49
C VAL A 583 9.61 23.94 -13.12
N GLU A 584 10.50 24.48 -12.28
CA GLU A 584 11.77 25.06 -12.73
C GLU A 584 12.83 23.96 -12.89
N GLY A 585 13.62 24.03 -13.97
CA GLY A 585 14.73 23.09 -14.26
C GLY A 585 14.47 22.11 -15.41
N SER A 586 15.49 21.32 -15.74
CA SER A 586 15.42 20.25 -16.73
C SER A 586 14.73 19.02 -16.13
N GLY A 587 13.53 18.68 -16.60
CA GLY A 587 12.83 17.46 -16.19
C GLY A 587 13.59 16.18 -16.56
N SER A 588 13.10 15.02 -16.12
CA SER A 588 13.77 13.74 -16.40
C SER A 588 13.82 13.45 -17.91
N ASN A 589 14.91 12.82 -18.35
CA ASN A 589 14.99 12.32 -19.72
C ASN A 589 13.96 11.22 -20.02
N ASP A 590 13.40 10.58 -18.99
CA ASP A 590 12.36 9.56 -19.16
C ASP A 590 10.94 10.14 -19.21
N ASP A 591 10.76 11.44 -18.95
CA ASP A 591 9.46 12.08 -18.97
C ASP A 591 8.95 12.28 -20.39
N VAL A 592 7.65 12.00 -20.58
CA VAL A 592 7.03 12.01 -21.91
C VAL A 592 6.43 13.39 -22.17
N LEU A 593 6.90 14.07 -23.22
CA LEU A 593 6.30 15.31 -23.71
C LEU A 593 4.96 14.97 -24.39
N LEU A 594 3.86 15.46 -23.83
CA LEU A 594 2.50 15.21 -24.35
C LEU A 594 2.00 16.35 -25.25
N ALA A 595 2.41 17.57 -24.93
CA ALA A 595 2.02 18.79 -25.65
C ALA A 595 3.09 19.87 -25.47
N HIS A 596 3.19 20.80 -26.42
CA HIS A 596 4.03 21.98 -26.28
C HIS A 596 3.35 23.26 -26.76
N VAL A 597 3.89 24.38 -26.28
CA VAL A 597 3.68 25.72 -26.82
C VAL A 597 5.03 26.27 -27.22
N ILE A 598 5.17 26.67 -28.48
CA ILE A 598 6.39 27.29 -29.01
C ILE A 598 6.03 28.70 -29.47
N SER A 599 6.80 29.69 -29.04
CA SER A 599 6.52 31.09 -29.35
C SER A 599 7.80 31.94 -29.46
N THR A 600 7.68 33.13 -30.04
CA THR A 600 8.72 34.17 -30.05
C THR A 600 8.12 35.51 -29.68
N LYS A 601 8.95 36.55 -29.57
CA LYS A 601 8.49 37.94 -29.49
C LYS A 601 8.44 38.57 -30.87
N SER A 602 7.49 39.47 -31.05
CA SER A 602 7.30 40.31 -32.23
C SER A 602 7.10 41.77 -31.81
N SER A 603 7.55 42.68 -32.67
CA SER A 603 7.28 44.12 -32.57
C SER A 603 5.95 44.50 -33.23
N ASN A 604 5.35 43.60 -34.01
CA ASN A 604 4.07 43.81 -34.68
C ASN A 604 2.91 43.43 -33.73
N LYS A 605 1.76 44.09 -33.91
CA LYS A 605 0.55 43.82 -33.10
C LYS A 605 -0.28 42.69 -33.70
N PRO A 606 -0.69 42.76 -34.99
CA PRO A 606 -0.95 41.55 -35.75
C PRO A 606 0.40 40.94 -36.16
N VAL A 607 0.58 39.65 -35.90
CA VAL A 607 1.80 38.91 -36.25
C VAL A 607 1.83 38.74 -37.77
N ARG A 608 2.98 39.02 -38.40
CA ARG A 608 3.19 38.92 -39.85
C ARG A 608 4.02 37.68 -40.19
N ASP A 609 4.07 37.34 -41.48
CA ASP A 609 4.86 36.18 -41.97
C ASP A 609 6.33 36.26 -41.57
N GLU A 610 6.92 37.45 -41.56
CA GLU A 610 8.31 37.70 -41.13
C GLU A 610 8.53 37.37 -39.64
N ASP A 611 7.52 37.55 -38.79
CA ASP A 611 7.59 37.19 -37.37
C ASP A 611 7.51 35.66 -37.17
N MET A 612 6.92 34.95 -38.14
CA MET A 612 6.73 33.49 -38.15
C MET A 612 7.94 32.71 -38.67
N ASP A 613 8.89 33.41 -39.30
CA ASP A 613 10.08 32.81 -39.93
C ASP A 613 11.34 32.92 -39.06
N TYR A 614 12.50 32.49 -39.59
CA TYR A 614 13.78 32.53 -38.91
C TYR A 614 14.88 33.20 -39.77
N PRO A 615 15.86 33.90 -39.18
CA PRO A 615 16.94 34.56 -39.93
C PRO A 615 17.92 33.56 -40.54
N PRO A 616 18.38 33.70 -41.79
CA PRO A 616 19.24 32.70 -42.45
C PRO A 616 20.61 32.46 -41.76
N ASN A 617 21.14 33.44 -41.03
CA ASN A 617 22.45 33.36 -40.35
C ASN A 617 22.34 33.23 -38.82
N TRP A 618 21.17 32.85 -38.29
CA TRP A 618 20.93 32.79 -36.84
C TRP A 618 21.89 31.86 -36.08
N LYS A 619 22.43 30.81 -36.73
CA LYS A 619 23.35 29.86 -36.08
C LYS A 619 24.69 30.47 -35.68
N SER A 620 25.13 31.54 -36.33
CA SER A 620 26.37 32.23 -35.95
C SER A 620 26.17 33.23 -34.82
N ASP A 621 24.97 33.78 -34.67
CA ASP A 621 24.61 34.70 -33.59
C ASP A 621 23.14 34.48 -33.17
N PRO A 622 22.86 33.48 -32.33
CA PRO A 622 21.47 33.10 -32.01
C PRO A 622 20.66 34.16 -31.27
N GLN A 623 21.34 35.13 -30.65
CA GLN A 623 20.71 36.27 -29.95
C GLN A 623 20.84 37.58 -30.73
N GLY A 624 21.27 37.52 -31.99
CA GLY A 624 21.35 38.67 -32.87
C GLY A 624 19.99 39.32 -33.08
N ASP A 625 19.98 40.64 -33.22
CA ASP A 625 18.77 41.39 -33.58
C ASP A 625 18.63 41.40 -35.11
N TYR A 626 17.69 40.60 -35.61
CA TYR A 626 17.46 40.39 -37.04
C TYR A 626 16.14 41.00 -37.47
N ASP A 627 16.01 41.37 -38.74
CA ASP A 627 14.75 41.88 -39.30
C ASP A 627 13.60 40.85 -39.26
N VAL A 628 13.94 39.56 -39.26
CA VAL A 628 13.02 38.41 -39.34
C VAL A 628 13.07 37.59 -38.05
N GLY A 629 11.93 37.07 -37.59
CA GLY A 629 11.85 36.17 -36.45
C GLY A 629 11.74 36.87 -35.09
N HIS A 630 12.44 36.35 -34.07
CA HIS A 630 12.34 36.82 -32.69
C HIS A 630 12.84 38.26 -32.52
N LYS A 631 12.02 39.12 -31.91
CA LYS A 631 12.35 40.51 -31.55
C LYS A 631 12.53 40.65 -30.04
N LYS A 632 13.76 40.84 -29.59
CA LYS A 632 14.08 40.90 -28.15
C LYS A 632 13.25 41.91 -27.36
N ASP A 633 13.05 43.09 -27.93
CA ASP A 633 12.27 44.20 -27.36
C ASP A 633 10.78 44.17 -27.74
N GLY A 634 10.34 43.13 -28.44
CA GLY A 634 8.95 42.96 -28.84
C GLY A 634 8.02 42.79 -27.62
N ARG A 635 6.87 43.48 -27.67
CA ARG A 635 5.82 43.43 -26.64
C ARG A 635 4.63 42.55 -27.02
N THR A 636 4.71 41.85 -28.16
CA THR A 636 3.73 40.85 -28.59
C THR A 636 4.39 39.47 -28.59
N ILE A 637 3.77 38.48 -27.94
CA ILE A 637 4.17 37.07 -28.09
C ILE A 637 3.50 36.52 -29.35
N ALA A 638 4.29 36.09 -30.33
CA ALA A 638 3.82 35.36 -31.50
C ALA A 638 3.80 33.85 -31.18
N LEU A 639 2.60 33.29 -31.00
CA LEU A 639 2.42 31.86 -30.73
C LEU A 639 2.48 31.07 -32.04
N HIS A 640 3.54 30.30 -32.22
CA HIS A 640 3.79 29.55 -33.45
C HIS A 640 3.11 28.19 -33.47
N ALA A 641 3.12 27.50 -32.34
CA ALA A 641 2.56 26.17 -32.23
C ALA A 641 1.92 25.94 -30.86
N LEU A 642 0.70 25.39 -30.88
CA LEU A 642 0.11 24.66 -29.76
C LEU A 642 -0.11 23.22 -30.25
N ALA A 643 0.87 22.36 -30.00
CA ALA A 643 0.82 20.97 -30.46
C ALA A 643 0.40 20.07 -29.29
N VAL A 644 -0.52 19.15 -29.56
CA VAL A 644 -0.91 18.09 -28.62
C VAL A 644 -0.82 16.77 -29.37
N SER A 645 -0.10 15.82 -28.78
CA SER A 645 0.06 14.48 -29.37
C SER A 645 -1.30 13.86 -29.71
N PRO A 646 -1.47 13.21 -30.88
CA PRO A 646 -2.75 12.73 -31.40
C PRO A 646 -3.57 11.90 -30.41
N ASP A 647 -2.90 11.03 -29.66
CA ASP A 647 -3.52 10.13 -28.68
C ASP A 647 -4.22 10.88 -27.54
N TYR A 648 -3.87 12.15 -27.35
CA TYR A 648 -4.38 12.99 -26.28
C TYR A 648 -5.12 14.23 -26.77
N GLN A 649 -5.40 14.34 -28.07
CA GLN A 649 -6.26 15.42 -28.57
C GLN A 649 -7.68 15.27 -28.01
N ARG A 650 -8.37 16.40 -27.81
CA ARG A 650 -9.73 16.46 -27.22
C ARG A 650 -9.85 15.94 -25.77
N SER A 651 -8.73 15.64 -25.10
CA SER A 651 -8.70 15.23 -23.68
C SER A 651 -8.75 16.40 -22.68
N GLY A 652 -8.56 17.64 -23.17
CA GLY A 652 -8.44 18.84 -22.34
C GLY A 652 -7.00 19.31 -22.09
N LEU A 653 -5.97 18.53 -22.47
CA LEU A 653 -4.56 18.91 -22.28
C LEU A 653 -4.18 20.22 -22.97
N GLY A 654 -4.63 20.44 -24.21
CA GLY A 654 -4.36 21.69 -24.93
C GLY A 654 -4.90 22.92 -24.20
N LYS A 655 -6.04 22.79 -23.51
CA LYS A 655 -6.61 23.87 -22.70
C LYS A 655 -5.79 24.10 -21.43
N ALA A 656 -5.29 23.01 -20.84
CA ALA A 656 -4.53 23.05 -19.60
C ALA A 656 -3.14 23.66 -19.80
N ILE A 657 -2.39 23.23 -20.83
CA ILE A 657 -1.09 23.83 -21.15
C ILE A 657 -1.23 25.31 -21.54
N MET A 658 -2.26 25.69 -22.31
CA MET A 658 -2.49 27.09 -22.67
C MET A 658 -2.81 27.98 -21.46
N ARG A 659 -3.54 27.47 -20.47
CA ARG A 659 -3.80 28.21 -19.23
C ARG A 659 -2.52 28.40 -18.44
N ALA A 660 -1.75 27.33 -18.23
CA ALA A 660 -0.47 27.40 -17.55
C ALA A 660 0.49 28.36 -18.26
N TYR A 661 0.50 28.33 -19.60
CA TYR A 661 1.28 29.23 -20.44
C TYR A 661 0.88 30.71 -20.25
N ILE A 662 -0.40 31.04 -20.37
CA ILE A 662 -0.90 32.42 -20.18
C ILE A 662 -0.55 32.94 -18.79
N GLU A 663 -0.74 32.12 -17.75
CA GLU A 663 -0.45 32.51 -16.38
C GLU A 663 1.05 32.72 -16.15
N ARG A 664 1.91 31.89 -16.75
CA ARG A 664 3.36 32.10 -16.73
C ARG A 664 3.75 33.40 -17.44
N MET A 665 3.17 33.68 -18.61
CA MET A 665 3.47 34.92 -19.35
C MET A 665 3.04 36.18 -18.59
N LYS A 666 1.92 36.12 -17.83
CA LYS A 666 1.53 37.19 -16.90
C LYS A 666 2.53 37.39 -15.76
N GLN A 667 3.04 36.30 -15.19
CA GLN A 667 4.00 36.37 -14.09
C GLN A 667 5.35 36.94 -14.52
N MET A 668 5.78 36.65 -15.75
CA MET A 668 7.06 37.11 -16.29
C MET A 668 7.04 38.58 -16.75
N ASP A 669 5.88 39.22 -16.85
CA ASP A 669 5.69 40.54 -17.51
C ASP A 669 6.38 40.61 -18.89
N ALA A 670 6.35 39.48 -19.62
CA ALA A 670 7.19 39.31 -20.80
C ALA A 670 6.67 40.07 -22.04
N ALA A 671 5.35 40.37 -22.08
CA ALA A 671 4.66 40.99 -23.21
C ALA A 671 3.30 41.55 -22.79
N ASP A 672 2.78 42.48 -23.60
CA ASP A 672 1.47 43.11 -23.37
C ASP A 672 0.33 42.21 -23.89
N ARG A 673 0.62 41.36 -24.88
CA ARG A 673 -0.34 40.45 -25.51
C ARG A 673 0.28 39.16 -26.05
N ILE A 674 -0.55 38.13 -26.20
CA ILE A 674 -0.23 36.89 -26.94
C ILE A 674 -1.09 36.89 -28.19
N SER A 675 -0.47 36.85 -29.36
CA SER A 675 -1.13 36.78 -30.66
C SER A 675 -0.97 35.40 -31.28
N ILE A 676 -2.03 34.92 -31.93
CA ILE A 676 -2.06 33.61 -32.59
C ILE A 676 -2.81 33.69 -33.92
N LEU A 677 -2.24 33.03 -34.93
CA LEU A 677 -2.88 32.73 -36.21
C LEU A 677 -3.58 31.37 -36.10
N THR A 678 -4.87 31.32 -36.38
CA THR A 678 -5.64 30.06 -36.25
C THR A 678 -6.68 29.87 -37.34
N TYR A 679 -7.05 28.62 -37.60
CA TYR A 679 -8.18 28.28 -38.47
C TYR A 679 -9.51 28.80 -37.91
N ASP A 680 -10.44 29.13 -38.80
CA ASP A 680 -11.82 29.50 -38.49
C ASP A 680 -12.47 28.52 -37.49
N ARG A 681 -12.33 27.21 -37.73
CA ARG A 681 -12.87 26.15 -36.86
C ARG A 681 -12.35 26.17 -35.41
N LEU A 682 -11.19 26.80 -35.16
CA LEU A 682 -10.55 26.88 -33.84
C LEU A 682 -10.76 28.25 -33.17
N VAL A 683 -11.34 29.24 -33.85
CA VAL A 683 -11.69 30.55 -33.26
C VAL A 683 -12.53 30.37 -31.97
N PRO A 684 -13.60 29.55 -31.94
CA PRO A 684 -14.40 29.38 -30.72
C PRO A 684 -13.63 28.71 -29.57
N TYR A 685 -12.58 27.95 -29.87
CA TYR A 685 -11.73 27.31 -28.85
C TYR A 685 -10.89 28.35 -28.12
N TYR A 686 -10.23 29.26 -28.86
CA TYR A 686 -9.41 30.33 -28.29
C TYR A 686 -10.24 31.43 -27.62
N GLN A 687 -11.43 31.75 -28.14
CA GLN A 687 -12.36 32.67 -27.47
C GLN A 687 -12.76 32.17 -26.07
N LYS A 688 -12.95 30.85 -25.89
CA LYS A 688 -13.21 30.24 -24.57
C LYS A 688 -12.00 30.31 -23.62
N LEU A 689 -10.80 30.56 -24.14
CA LEU A 689 -9.59 30.81 -23.38
C LEU A 689 -9.38 32.30 -23.10
N GLY A 690 -10.23 33.18 -23.64
CA GLY A 690 -10.19 34.63 -23.43
C GLY A 690 -9.50 35.42 -24.55
N PHE A 691 -9.23 34.80 -25.70
CA PHE A 691 -8.69 35.53 -26.85
C PHE A 691 -9.79 36.32 -27.58
N GLU A 692 -9.46 37.56 -27.96
CA GLU A 692 -10.27 38.41 -28.82
C GLU A 692 -10.00 38.09 -30.29
N HIS A 693 -11.04 38.17 -31.14
CA HIS A 693 -10.96 37.86 -32.57
C HIS A 693 -10.96 39.15 -33.40
N TYR A 694 -9.91 39.34 -34.21
CA TYR A 694 -9.70 40.55 -35.00
C TYR A 694 -10.06 40.40 -36.49
N GLY A 695 -10.55 39.23 -36.91
CA GLY A 695 -10.99 38.99 -38.29
C GLY A 695 -10.04 38.07 -39.07
N LYS A 696 -10.05 38.17 -40.41
CA LYS A 696 -9.13 37.43 -41.28
C LYS A 696 -7.75 38.09 -41.26
N SER A 697 -6.71 37.28 -41.16
CA SER A 697 -5.33 37.76 -41.15
C SER A 697 -4.87 38.17 -42.54
N GLU A 698 -3.94 39.12 -42.59
CA GLU A 698 -3.19 39.47 -43.80
C GLU A 698 -2.05 38.47 -44.08
N SER A 699 -1.74 37.59 -43.12
CA SER A 699 -0.77 36.50 -43.26
C SER A 699 -1.32 35.38 -44.15
N GLU A 700 -0.52 34.96 -45.13
CA GLU A 700 -0.78 33.79 -45.98
C GLU A 700 0.18 32.64 -45.62
N TYR A 701 0.69 32.58 -44.39
CA TYR A 701 1.65 31.57 -43.95
C TYR A 701 1.18 30.14 -44.32
N ALA A 702 2.08 29.36 -44.93
CA ALA A 702 1.79 28.03 -45.48
C ALA A 702 0.69 27.96 -46.55
N GLY A 703 0.31 29.08 -47.17
CA GLY A 703 -0.69 29.15 -48.25
C GLY A 703 -2.13 28.99 -47.77
N VAL A 704 -2.40 29.28 -46.50
CA VAL A 704 -3.71 29.09 -45.84
C VAL A 704 -4.26 30.44 -45.37
N ALA A 705 -5.58 30.61 -45.43
CA ALA A 705 -6.25 31.79 -44.87
C ALA A 705 -6.43 31.66 -43.36
N TRP A 706 -5.79 32.55 -42.60
CA TRP A 706 -5.79 32.55 -41.12
C TRP A 706 -6.74 33.58 -40.52
N HIS A 707 -7.00 33.45 -39.22
CA HIS A 707 -7.65 34.47 -38.40
C HIS A 707 -6.72 34.97 -37.30
N ASP A 708 -6.71 36.29 -37.10
CA ASP A 708 -5.93 36.94 -36.05
C ASP A 708 -6.70 36.94 -34.73
N LEU A 709 -6.07 36.37 -33.69
CA LEU A 709 -6.58 36.46 -32.32
C LEU A 709 -5.49 36.95 -31.37
N SER A 710 -5.87 37.73 -30.35
CA SER A 710 -4.95 38.11 -29.28
C SER A 710 -5.57 37.97 -27.89
N TYR A 711 -4.74 37.59 -26.91
CA TYR A 711 -5.03 37.62 -25.48
C TYR A 711 -4.25 38.76 -24.84
N ILE A 712 -4.93 39.65 -24.11
CA ILE A 712 -4.30 40.80 -23.44
C ILE A 712 -3.80 40.38 -22.06
N ILE A 713 -2.50 40.54 -21.80
CA ILE A 713 -1.83 40.12 -20.55
C ILE A 713 -1.85 41.24 -19.51
N SER A 714 -1.49 42.46 -19.90
CA SER A 714 -1.42 43.64 -19.05
C SER A 714 -2.27 44.78 -19.64
N GLY A 715 -2.87 45.59 -18.76
CA GLY A 715 -3.80 46.65 -19.13
C GLY A 715 -3.14 47.76 -19.96
N SER A 716 -3.10 47.57 -21.28
CA SER A 716 -3.04 48.67 -22.23
C SER A 716 -4.47 48.96 -22.69
N SER A 717 -5.04 50.01 -22.10
CA SER A 717 -6.20 50.72 -22.63
C SER A 717 -5.99 51.14 -24.08
#